data_AF-A0A849Z0V4-F1
#
_entry.id   AF-A0A849Z0V4-F1
#
_cell.length_a   1.000
_cell.length_b   1.000
_cell.length_c   1.000
_cell.angle_alpha   90.00
_cell.angle_beta   90.00
_cell.angle_gamma   90.00
#
_symmetry.space_group_name_H-M   'P 1'
#
loop_
_entity.id
_entity.type
_entity.pdbx_description
1 polymer ?
#
loop_
_entity_poly.entity_id
_entity_poly.type
_entity_poly.pdbx_seq_one_letter_code
_entity_poly.pdbx_strand_id
1 'polypeptide(L)'
;MAAQRRFVRELASDLEDDDQLTVLSVDHVTRQLTTGAEPVGDLDRSALDRSLKTAGENAAGDLRLDRAFEEATKLLSGSGGTVVYVGDGTPTGGIRSAKLLADKLPENVRFAGVALGDSTDMRVLDAIADERRGYATTIGLGDDLAHRAFDVVAALRTPCLRGIQATVLDGSGRPVEGATAHLLSERACDGEQVDVVARIPSGAKPQSIRIGARIDGSKEIFNREVPVSAPRVGASYLPRLWASREVESLLASKNAEENRSSIVTLASKHVLATPYTSLLVLENDAMYKQYGVEKREPTGFAVYQAPKKIDIRYEPMGSEAMALDSSWDLVHRLPTQVFSDPNVGAVGTGSGFGSGSGRLGGRHREVEQKKTEAPARFKGRVMNATPAASASPVAAFDPRSPAFTAKLSELASSDRQAATVATRMDRAQTKGEAADFGMIGLLDTTAVSQGFLQSAAFGGAYPMAFVSSSDPRLDDLTELAPSLLVQDFDLEREVVAAASGIGKTKRSPEALEALRKARAAIPDATYDVTDRRGTSRVSVGRATRWDTPRLGEITEYDGKVISSTYPELDLAVGRRVDGAGPWFLASDLAFVPPAEAALENLDVSLTTDGAVRIEAPRLRTEDDGQPELETLELRFDDAGRIREVRWLDNGAARRTTIDHEHGGDVVVHHPDGRVVRFRHAGARTMPPVSAVTTRIEVPVAVPARIDARLSTLTSGSDAWIAAQREKLAACAALADDNCGRTALTSILSARGKITRGEAVLASRAVARGSDDDAKKLLASLEASDPVRRTIAAGREWDSAKRRIAFAGLNLSKGPLGTWTSYRSILLDLENEGTVTPALVARVETFVKDPSARDELRYLLTKTTAERARWNDQKAGQRVWSLLSDDPDLGFVADRQRALLDSWSDPPESASLIVRSFETALDRGLAPTLDWQSRDIIKRGRGDVGYRLFWASWRKRLVDRGSAAQIVAFVRSTGLRPEEAGTNGLYDDLAPLITRFDAASDAGTNARIDLARQLVSMDRADSVERVLRPVLAIDEPPPQALDTASLGAEKLGKLNDAAKLTERAIKAAADREVPMDEVRARYGRLLTLHVKQGDDASPAQYATALAAAVQTARSWRREDPDNADVDLNVAAALDRLGSPQEAERQLYSIIDRHPGEGDGFAKVAAAMEARGNFDEALALWEQAASVEATNPTWLLRQAQLLRARSQPGDIDAARRALVKIHDTKWQDRFRPQTYEAEQLLNATKK
;
A
#
# COMPACT_ATOMS: atom_id res chain seq x y z
N MET A 1 -11.46 -20.34 11.18
CA MET A 1 -11.11 -21.77 11.36
C MET A 1 -9.62 -22.06 11.48
N ALA A 2 -8.72 -21.53 10.62
CA ALA A 2 -7.29 -21.84 10.70
C ALA A 2 -6.66 -21.51 12.07
N ALA A 3 -7.00 -20.35 12.63
CA ALA A 3 -6.56 -19.94 13.96
C ALA A 3 -7.10 -20.84 15.10
N GLN A 4 -8.34 -21.34 15.02
CA GLN A 4 -8.89 -22.31 15.98
C GLN A 4 -8.12 -23.64 15.96
N ARG A 5 -7.77 -24.16 14.76
CA ARG A 5 -6.96 -25.37 14.62
C ARG A 5 -5.57 -25.20 15.21
N ARG A 6 -4.93 -24.05 14.93
CA ARG A 6 -3.63 -23.70 15.50
C ARG A 6 -3.73 -23.63 17.02
N PHE A 7 -4.70 -22.91 17.56
CA PHE A 7 -4.90 -22.77 19.00
C PHE A 7 -5.10 -24.12 19.70
N VAL A 8 -5.93 -25.03 19.16
CA VAL A 8 -6.14 -26.38 19.75
C VAL A 8 -4.84 -27.19 19.74
N ARG A 9 -4.00 -27.05 18.70
CA ARG A 9 -2.70 -27.73 18.62
C ARG A 9 -1.69 -27.18 19.64
N GLU A 10 -1.61 -25.85 19.79
CA GLU A 10 -0.74 -25.24 20.79
C GLU A 10 -1.21 -25.60 22.21
N LEU A 11 -2.53 -25.54 22.47
CA LEU A 11 -3.12 -25.93 23.76
C LEU A 11 -2.83 -27.39 24.12
N ALA A 12 -2.93 -28.32 23.15
CA ALA A 12 -2.56 -29.71 23.37
C ALA A 12 -1.05 -29.90 23.64
N SER A 13 -0.21 -28.95 23.25
CA SER A 13 1.24 -28.99 23.48
C SER A 13 1.63 -28.45 24.87
N ASP A 14 0.78 -27.65 25.49
CA ASP A 14 0.99 -27.06 26.83
C ASP A 14 0.40 -27.91 27.98
N LEU A 15 -0.34 -28.98 27.65
CA LEU A 15 -0.84 -29.95 28.64
C LEU A 15 0.27 -30.89 29.13
N GLU A 16 0.11 -31.46 30.33
CA GLU A 16 1.08 -32.43 30.88
C GLU A 16 0.91 -33.81 30.22
N ASP A 17 1.98 -34.61 30.15
CA ASP A 17 1.98 -35.89 29.41
C ASP A 17 0.93 -36.90 29.93
N ASP A 18 0.56 -36.82 31.20
CA ASP A 18 -0.44 -37.68 31.86
C ASP A 18 -1.88 -37.15 31.76
N ASP A 19 -2.07 -35.90 31.33
CA ASP A 19 -3.40 -35.33 31.07
C ASP A 19 -4.12 -36.17 30.00
N GLN A 20 -5.41 -36.45 30.21
CA GLN A 20 -6.24 -37.19 29.24
C GLN A 20 -6.96 -36.20 28.33
N LEU A 21 -6.74 -36.30 27.01
CA LEU A 21 -7.35 -35.41 26.01
C LEU A 21 -8.27 -36.18 25.07
N THR A 22 -9.46 -35.61 24.81
CA THR A 22 -10.32 -35.99 23.70
C THR A 22 -10.80 -34.73 22.99
N VAL A 23 -10.85 -34.73 21.67
CA VAL A 23 -11.24 -33.55 20.88
C VAL A 23 -12.55 -33.82 20.14
N LEU A 24 -13.49 -32.88 20.26
CA LEU A 24 -14.76 -32.88 19.55
C LEU A 24 -14.79 -31.72 18.55
N SER A 25 -15.23 -31.97 17.32
CA SER A 25 -15.72 -30.91 16.44
C SER A 25 -17.22 -30.73 16.64
N VAL A 26 -17.66 -29.49 16.75
CA VAL A 26 -19.06 -29.14 17.01
C VAL A 26 -19.56 -28.23 15.90
N ASP A 27 -20.67 -28.65 15.30
CA ASP A 27 -21.47 -27.88 14.37
C ASP A 27 -22.93 -28.40 14.51
N HIS A 28 -23.69 -28.62 13.43
CA HIS A 28 -25.05 -29.17 13.51
C HIS A 28 -25.06 -30.58 14.12
N VAL A 29 -23.95 -31.31 13.95
CA VAL A 29 -23.65 -32.59 14.58
C VAL A 29 -22.34 -32.50 15.37
N THR A 30 -22.24 -33.27 16.45
CA THR A 30 -21.00 -33.43 17.21
C THR A 30 -20.26 -34.65 16.71
N ARG A 31 -18.97 -34.50 16.39
CA ARG A 31 -18.10 -35.60 15.94
C ARG A 31 -16.84 -35.65 16.79
N GLN A 32 -16.50 -36.83 17.26
CA GLN A 32 -15.24 -37.07 17.95
C GLN A 32 -14.10 -37.17 16.93
N LEU A 33 -13.05 -36.37 17.12
CA LEU A 33 -11.88 -36.31 16.24
C LEU A 33 -10.76 -37.25 16.70
N THR A 34 -10.69 -37.55 18.00
CA THR A 34 -9.76 -38.54 18.58
C THR A 34 -10.44 -39.90 18.73
N THR A 35 -9.66 -40.98 18.87
CA THR A 35 -10.20 -42.34 19.04
C THR A 35 -10.75 -42.63 20.44
N GLY A 36 -10.59 -41.68 21.36
CA GLY A 36 -10.97 -41.77 22.77
C GLY A 36 -10.34 -40.63 23.57
N ALA A 37 -10.47 -40.70 24.90
CA ALA A 37 -9.58 -39.96 25.79
C ALA A 37 -8.28 -40.76 25.93
N GLU A 38 -7.16 -40.15 25.57
CA GLU A 38 -5.82 -40.76 25.65
C GLU A 38 -4.84 -39.81 26.36
N PRO A 39 -3.77 -40.34 26.99
CA PRO A 39 -2.71 -39.50 27.55
C PRO A 39 -2.12 -38.59 26.48
N VAL A 40 -1.91 -37.31 26.79
CA VAL A 40 -1.32 -36.33 25.86
C VAL A 40 0.07 -36.77 25.38
N GLY A 41 0.84 -37.47 26.22
CA GLY A 41 2.14 -38.04 25.84
C GLY A 41 2.06 -39.13 24.76
N ASP A 42 0.92 -39.83 24.66
CA ASP A 42 0.68 -40.91 23.69
C ASP A 42 -0.12 -40.44 22.45
N LEU A 43 -0.57 -39.18 22.43
CA LEU A 43 -1.40 -38.59 21.39
C LEU A 43 -0.67 -38.56 20.02
N ASP A 44 -1.25 -39.19 18.99
CA ASP A 44 -0.77 -39.01 17.61
C ASP A 44 -1.12 -37.61 17.11
N ARG A 45 -0.20 -36.67 17.33
CA ARG A 45 -0.33 -35.26 16.92
C ARG A 45 -0.52 -35.10 15.41
N SER A 46 0.04 -36.01 14.61
CA SER A 46 -0.12 -35.97 13.15
C SER A 46 -1.53 -36.43 12.74
N ALA A 47 -2.11 -37.42 13.43
CA ALA A 47 -3.50 -37.82 13.23
C ALA A 47 -4.48 -36.75 13.71
N LEU A 48 -4.19 -36.08 14.83
CA LEU A 48 -4.98 -34.96 15.32
C LEU A 48 -4.96 -33.80 14.31
N ASP A 49 -3.79 -33.42 13.77
CA ASP A 49 -3.69 -32.35 12.75
C ASP A 49 -4.47 -32.69 11.47
N ARG A 50 -4.37 -33.94 10.98
CA ARG A 50 -5.18 -34.41 9.84
C ARG A 50 -6.68 -34.31 10.12
N SER A 51 -7.10 -34.73 11.32
CA SER A 51 -8.52 -34.71 11.71
C SER A 51 -9.05 -33.28 11.85
N LEU A 52 -8.27 -32.39 12.48
CA LEU A 52 -8.59 -30.95 12.59
C LEU A 52 -8.68 -30.28 11.21
N LYS A 53 -7.82 -30.65 10.25
CA LYS A 53 -7.88 -30.13 8.88
C LYS A 53 -9.20 -30.46 8.19
N THR A 54 -9.66 -31.70 8.32
CA THR A 54 -10.90 -32.19 7.70
C THR A 54 -12.18 -31.84 8.47
N ALA A 55 -12.08 -31.47 9.75
CA ALA A 55 -13.23 -31.19 10.61
C ALA A 55 -14.12 -30.05 10.09
N GLY A 56 -13.55 -29.08 9.37
CA GLY A 56 -14.28 -27.95 8.78
C GLY A 56 -14.85 -28.19 7.38
N GLU A 57 -14.56 -29.33 6.74
CA GLU A 57 -14.90 -29.56 5.32
C GLU A 57 -16.40 -29.83 5.07
N ASN A 58 -17.19 -30.08 6.12
CA ASN A 58 -18.63 -30.35 6.05
C ASN A 58 -19.45 -29.59 7.11
N ALA A 59 -18.95 -28.46 7.64
CA ALA A 59 -19.70 -27.67 8.61
C ALA A 59 -20.93 -27.00 7.94
N ALA A 60 -22.11 -27.23 8.49
CA ALA A 60 -23.40 -26.66 8.11
C ALA A 60 -23.64 -25.25 8.66
N GLY A 61 -22.76 -24.74 9.54
CA GLY A 61 -22.79 -23.37 10.06
C GLY A 61 -23.68 -23.17 11.28
N ASP A 62 -24.06 -24.24 11.98
CA ASP A 62 -24.91 -24.22 13.18
C ASP A 62 -24.10 -24.66 14.40
N LEU A 63 -23.98 -23.84 15.44
CA LEU A 63 -23.34 -24.20 16.71
C LEU A 63 -24.36 -24.79 17.72
N ARG A 64 -24.36 -26.13 17.83
CA ARG A 64 -25.17 -26.90 18.80
C ARG A 64 -24.41 -27.21 20.10
N LEU A 65 -24.19 -26.19 20.94
CA LEU A 65 -23.54 -26.35 22.25
C LEU A 65 -24.27 -27.34 23.18
N ASP A 66 -25.59 -27.45 23.07
CA ASP A 66 -26.39 -28.41 23.82
C ASP A 66 -25.96 -29.86 23.54
N ARG A 67 -25.73 -30.18 22.26
CA ARG A 67 -25.26 -31.51 21.83
C ARG A 67 -23.80 -31.74 22.19
N ALA A 68 -22.97 -30.71 22.02
CA ALA A 68 -21.57 -30.77 22.40
C ALA A 68 -21.39 -31.10 23.88
N PHE A 69 -22.14 -30.45 24.76
CA PHE A 69 -22.08 -30.68 26.20
C PHE A 69 -22.66 -32.04 26.60
N GLU A 70 -23.72 -32.51 25.91
CA GLU A 70 -24.23 -33.87 26.10
C GLU A 70 -23.17 -34.94 25.75
N GLU A 71 -22.46 -34.80 24.63
CA GLU A 71 -21.39 -35.73 24.24
C GLU A 71 -20.15 -35.60 25.13
N ALA A 72 -19.71 -34.38 25.45
CA ALA A 72 -18.60 -34.16 26.37
C ALA A 72 -18.87 -34.79 27.74
N THR A 73 -20.11 -34.70 28.24
CA THR A 73 -20.52 -35.32 29.51
C THR A 73 -20.43 -36.84 29.46
N LYS A 74 -20.81 -37.46 28.34
CA LYS A 74 -20.67 -38.92 28.16
C LYS A 74 -19.21 -39.35 28.20
N LEU A 75 -18.33 -38.59 27.55
CA LEU A 75 -16.89 -38.89 27.52
C LEU A 75 -16.23 -38.73 28.89
N LEU A 76 -16.66 -37.74 29.69
CA LEU A 76 -16.11 -37.48 31.03
C LEU A 76 -16.55 -38.49 32.11
N SER A 77 -17.47 -39.43 31.82
CA SER A 77 -17.82 -40.60 32.66
C SER A 77 -18.03 -40.36 34.17
N GLY A 78 -18.33 -39.12 34.59
CA GLY A 78 -18.53 -38.75 36.00
C GLY A 78 -17.24 -38.50 36.83
N SER A 79 -16.04 -38.64 36.27
CA SER A 79 -14.76 -38.47 36.98
C SER A 79 -14.38 -37.00 37.28
N GLY A 80 -15.20 -36.05 36.83
CA GLY A 80 -14.84 -34.63 36.79
C GLY A 80 -13.93 -34.33 35.59
N GLY A 81 -13.64 -33.05 35.34
CA GLY A 81 -12.79 -32.61 34.23
C GLY A 81 -13.03 -31.16 33.81
N THR A 82 -12.38 -30.72 32.74
CA THR A 82 -12.57 -29.39 32.15
C THR A 82 -13.01 -29.54 30.69
N VAL A 83 -14.13 -28.90 30.34
CA VAL A 83 -14.58 -28.74 28.95
C VAL A 83 -14.06 -27.41 28.43
N VAL A 84 -13.15 -27.43 27.46
CA VAL A 84 -12.65 -26.24 26.78
C VAL A 84 -13.39 -26.10 25.45
N TYR A 85 -14.14 -25.02 25.30
CA TYR A 85 -14.78 -24.60 24.05
C TYR A 85 -13.87 -23.61 23.31
N VAL A 86 -13.67 -23.82 22.01
CA VAL A 86 -12.92 -22.90 21.13
C VAL A 86 -13.80 -22.57 19.93
N GLY A 87 -14.20 -21.31 19.78
CA GLY A 87 -15.08 -20.87 18.69
C GLY A 87 -15.47 -19.39 18.83
N ASP A 88 -16.52 -18.93 18.16
CA ASP A 88 -17.00 -17.54 18.24
C ASP A 88 -17.86 -17.25 19.50
N GLY A 89 -18.49 -18.29 20.05
CA GLY A 89 -19.31 -18.22 21.25
C GLY A 89 -20.80 -18.00 20.99
N THR A 90 -21.24 -18.10 19.73
CA THR A 90 -22.61 -17.75 19.33
C THR A 90 -23.47 -19.01 19.11
N PRO A 91 -24.17 -19.56 20.13
CA PRO A 91 -25.01 -20.74 19.93
C PRO A 91 -26.21 -20.42 19.01
N THR A 92 -26.29 -21.12 17.88
CA THR A 92 -27.39 -20.97 16.91
C THR A 92 -28.49 -22.01 17.08
N GLY A 93 -28.24 -23.05 17.89
CA GLY A 93 -29.21 -24.09 18.23
C GLY A 93 -30.50 -23.60 18.94
N GLY A 94 -31.45 -24.52 19.13
CA GLY A 94 -32.74 -24.22 19.77
C GLY A 94 -32.65 -23.85 21.27
N ILE A 95 -31.54 -24.19 21.94
CA ILE A 95 -31.25 -23.80 23.33
C ILE A 95 -30.10 -22.78 23.29
N ARG A 96 -30.39 -21.53 23.67
CA ARG A 96 -29.41 -20.41 23.66
C ARG A 96 -29.20 -19.78 25.04
N SER A 97 -29.98 -20.18 26.03
CA SER A 97 -29.84 -19.68 27.41
C SER A 97 -28.59 -20.29 28.04
N ALA A 98 -27.66 -19.43 28.48
CA ALA A 98 -26.44 -19.85 29.17
C ALA A 98 -26.72 -20.78 30.36
N LYS A 99 -27.78 -20.53 31.14
CA LYS A 99 -28.18 -21.41 32.24
C LYS A 99 -28.61 -22.80 31.77
N LEU A 100 -29.47 -22.87 30.75
CA LEU A 100 -29.93 -24.16 30.21
C LEU A 100 -28.81 -24.94 29.52
N LEU A 101 -27.84 -24.24 28.92
CA LEU A 101 -26.62 -24.84 28.37
C LEU A 101 -25.72 -25.33 29.50
N ALA A 102 -25.49 -24.52 30.53
CA ALA A 102 -24.75 -24.92 31.71
C ALA A 102 -25.37 -26.18 32.35
N ASP A 103 -26.69 -26.27 32.51
CA ASP A 103 -27.42 -27.44 33.04
C ASP A 103 -27.14 -28.77 32.30
N LYS A 104 -26.58 -28.72 31.09
CA LYS A 104 -26.14 -29.92 30.35
C LYS A 104 -24.81 -30.49 30.81
N LEU A 105 -24.00 -29.71 31.52
CA LEU A 105 -22.73 -30.15 32.12
C LEU A 105 -22.98 -30.57 33.58
N PRO A 106 -22.32 -31.61 34.10
CA PRO A 106 -22.37 -31.96 35.53
C PRO A 106 -21.80 -30.86 36.45
N GLU A 107 -22.19 -30.85 37.74
CA GLU A 107 -21.66 -29.86 38.71
C GLU A 107 -20.16 -30.00 39.00
N ASN A 108 -19.58 -31.19 38.77
CA ASN A 108 -18.16 -31.46 38.96
C ASN A 108 -17.32 -31.25 37.69
N VAL A 109 -17.89 -30.69 36.62
CA VAL A 109 -17.18 -30.35 35.38
C VAL A 109 -16.95 -28.85 35.29
N ARG A 110 -15.71 -28.45 35.03
CA ARG A 110 -15.31 -27.05 34.79
C ARG A 110 -15.53 -26.70 33.33
N PHE A 111 -15.88 -25.44 33.04
CA PHE A 111 -16.00 -24.93 31.67
C PHE A 111 -14.92 -23.89 31.35
N ALA A 112 -14.33 -23.93 30.17
CA ALA A 112 -13.48 -22.86 29.66
C ALA A 112 -13.98 -22.39 28.28
N GLY A 113 -14.38 -21.13 28.15
CA GLY A 113 -14.79 -20.55 26.89
C GLY A 113 -13.67 -19.73 26.24
N VAL A 114 -13.16 -20.17 25.09
CA VAL A 114 -12.19 -19.43 24.30
C VAL A 114 -12.89 -18.88 23.06
N ALA A 115 -13.21 -17.59 23.09
CA ALA A 115 -13.80 -16.88 21.98
C ALA A 115 -12.70 -16.40 21.02
N LEU A 116 -12.64 -16.92 19.80
CA LEU A 116 -11.55 -16.70 18.85
C LEU A 116 -12.11 -16.26 17.49
N GLY A 117 -11.91 -14.98 17.16
CA GLY A 117 -12.40 -14.34 15.93
C GLY A 117 -12.68 -12.83 16.11
N ASP A 118 -13.10 -12.17 15.03
CA ASP A 118 -13.37 -10.72 15.01
C ASP A 118 -14.79 -10.35 15.52
N SER A 119 -15.71 -11.32 15.54
CA SER A 119 -17.06 -11.22 16.10
C SER A 119 -17.28 -12.36 17.10
N THR A 120 -17.43 -12.01 18.39
CA THR A 120 -17.52 -13.00 19.48
C THR A 120 -18.64 -12.69 20.46
N ASP A 121 -19.36 -13.71 20.94
CA ASP A 121 -20.37 -13.57 22.00
C ASP A 121 -19.85 -14.05 23.36
N MET A 122 -19.17 -13.15 24.07
CA MET A 122 -18.66 -13.42 25.41
C MET A 122 -19.75 -13.55 26.47
N ARG A 123 -20.95 -12.98 26.26
CA ARG A 123 -22.00 -12.97 27.30
C ARG A 123 -22.47 -14.37 27.64
N VAL A 124 -22.60 -15.23 26.64
CA VAL A 124 -23.03 -16.62 26.83
C VAL A 124 -21.90 -17.43 27.47
N LEU A 125 -20.67 -17.30 26.98
CA LEU A 125 -19.53 -18.05 27.49
C LEU A 125 -19.18 -17.68 28.94
N ASP A 126 -19.21 -16.39 29.28
CA ASP A 126 -19.01 -15.89 30.65
C ASP A 126 -20.07 -16.47 31.59
N ALA A 127 -21.35 -16.40 31.20
CA ALA A 127 -22.43 -16.92 32.03
C ALA A 127 -22.37 -18.45 32.22
N ILE A 128 -21.91 -19.22 31.23
CA ILE A 128 -21.68 -20.67 31.41
C ILE A 128 -20.48 -20.92 32.32
N ALA A 129 -19.40 -20.15 32.15
CA ALA A 129 -18.21 -20.24 32.99
C ALA A 129 -18.52 -19.93 34.45
N ASP A 130 -19.36 -18.94 34.73
CA ASP A 130 -19.80 -18.58 36.07
C ASP A 130 -20.60 -19.72 36.74
N GLU A 131 -21.53 -20.34 36.01
CA GLU A 131 -22.34 -21.46 36.51
C GLU A 131 -21.51 -22.75 36.71
N ARG A 132 -20.44 -22.96 35.90
CA ARG A 132 -19.64 -24.20 35.87
C ARG A 132 -18.22 -24.04 36.38
N ARG A 133 -17.98 -23.15 37.36
CA ARG A 133 -16.66 -22.99 38.03
C ARG A 133 -15.51 -22.85 37.01
N GLY A 134 -15.78 -22.09 35.97
CA GLY A 134 -15.02 -22.01 34.74
C GLY A 134 -14.23 -20.72 34.54
N TYR A 135 -13.73 -20.53 33.32
CA TYR A 135 -13.00 -19.36 32.83
C TYR A 135 -13.50 -19.02 31.41
N ALA A 136 -13.52 -17.75 31.00
CA ALA A 136 -13.77 -17.41 29.60
C ALA A 136 -12.89 -16.24 29.19
N THR A 137 -12.47 -16.23 27.92
CA THR A 137 -11.58 -15.20 27.37
C THR A 137 -11.77 -15.02 25.87
N THR A 138 -11.35 -13.87 25.36
CA THR A 138 -11.34 -13.54 23.94
C THR A 138 -9.91 -13.48 23.41
N ILE A 139 -9.65 -14.07 22.24
CA ILE A 139 -8.36 -14.10 21.57
C ILE A 139 -8.52 -13.52 20.15
N GLY A 140 -7.72 -12.51 19.82
CA GLY A 140 -7.72 -11.89 18.49
C GLY A 140 -6.97 -12.72 17.45
N LEU A 141 -7.33 -12.57 16.16
CA LEU A 141 -6.66 -13.29 15.07
C LEU A 141 -5.18 -12.90 14.89
N GLY A 142 -4.79 -11.71 15.35
CA GLY A 142 -3.40 -11.24 15.36
C GLY A 142 -2.62 -11.53 16.65
N ASP A 143 -3.23 -12.19 17.65
CA ASP A 143 -2.54 -12.54 18.89
C ASP A 143 -1.54 -13.70 18.65
N ASP A 144 -0.47 -13.76 19.45
CA ASP A 144 0.39 -14.95 19.50
C ASP A 144 -0.38 -16.13 20.12
N LEU A 145 -0.96 -16.97 19.26
CA LEU A 145 -1.84 -18.07 19.66
C LEU A 145 -1.14 -19.11 20.54
N ALA A 146 0.18 -19.26 20.46
CA ALA A 146 0.92 -20.16 21.34
C ALA A 146 0.98 -19.59 22.76
N HIS A 147 1.34 -18.31 22.89
CA HIS A 147 1.33 -17.63 24.18
C HIS A 147 -0.07 -17.59 24.81
N ARG A 148 -1.10 -17.35 24.00
CA ARG A 148 -2.49 -17.36 24.48
C ARG A 148 -2.98 -18.75 24.90
N ALA A 149 -2.55 -19.81 24.22
CA ALA A 149 -2.88 -21.17 24.64
C ALA A 149 -2.28 -21.48 26.02
N PHE A 150 -1.02 -21.09 26.24
CA PHE A 150 -0.35 -21.17 27.53
C PHE A 150 -1.10 -20.39 28.62
N ASP A 151 -1.54 -19.15 28.34
CA ASP A 151 -2.33 -18.34 29.29
C ASP A 151 -3.62 -19.05 29.73
N VAL A 152 -4.31 -19.72 28.80
CA VAL A 152 -5.54 -20.47 29.09
C VAL A 152 -5.25 -21.68 29.98
N VAL A 153 -4.18 -22.44 29.70
CA VAL A 153 -3.76 -23.58 30.53
C VAL A 153 -3.34 -23.11 31.93
N ALA A 154 -2.57 -22.02 32.01
CA ALA A 154 -2.17 -21.42 33.28
C ALA A 154 -3.40 -20.97 34.10
N ALA A 155 -4.33 -20.23 33.48
CA ALA A 155 -5.55 -19.76 34.13
C ALA A 155 -6.44 -20.89 34.67
N LEU A 156 -6.48 -22.05 33.98
CA LEU A 156 -7.20 -23.24 34.41
C LEU A 156 -6.57 -23.94 35.63
N ARG A 157 -5.29 -23.68 35.91
CA ARG A 157 -4.52 -24.27 37.01
C ARG A 157 -4.34 -23.32 38.21
N THR A 158 -4.62 -22.02 38.06
CA THR A 158 -4.51 -21.04 39.14
C THR A 158 -5.68 -21.14 40.15
N PRO A 159 -5.42 -21.23 41.47
CA PRO A 159 -6.46 -21.20 42.50
C PRO A 159 -7.16 -19.84 42.58
N CYS A 160 -8.50 -19.84 42.74
CA CYS A 160 -9.29 -18.61 42.82
C CYS A 160 -10.32 -18.61 43.96
N LEU A 161 -10.60 -17.41 44.46
CA LEU A 161 -11.76 -17.08 45.29
C LEU A 161 -12.95 -16.75 44.39
N ARG A 162 -14.13 -17.32 44.70
CA ARG A 162 -15.37 -17.08 43.98
C ARG A 162 -16.51 -16.63 44.88
N GLY A 163 -17.45 -15.91 44.30
CA GLY A 163 -18.60 -15.36 45.02
C GLY A 163 -18.14 -14.42 46.12
N ILE A 164 -17.15 -13.58 45.81
CA ILE A 164 -16.61 -12.59 46.75
C ILE A 164 -17.75 -11.63 47.11
N GLN A 165 -17.90 -11.34 48.39
CA GLN A 165 -18.91 -10.42 48.94
C GLN A 165 -18.24 -9.47 49.91
N ALA A 166 -18.60 -8.19 49.85
CA ALA A 166 -18.11 -7.16 50.75
C ALA A 166 -19.24 -6.64 51.65
N THR A 167 -19.03 -6.60 52.97
CA THR A 167 -19.99 -6.05 53.94
C THR A 167 -19.31 -5.01 54.83
N VAL A 168 -19.89 -3.81 54.94
CA VAL A 168 -19.39 -2.75 55.82
C VAL A 168 -19.87 -2.98 57.25
N LEU A 169 -18.96 -2.98 58.23
CA LEU A 169 -19.24 -3.28 59.63
C LEU A 169 -19.03 -2.07 60.55
N ASP A 170 -19.84 -2.00 61.61
CA ASP A 170 -19.73 -1.00 62.68
C ASP A 170 -18.76 -1.43 63.80
N GLY A 171 -18.64 -0.58 64.82
CA GLY A 171 -17.84 -0.81 66.04
C GLY A 171 -18.19 -2.05 66.86
N SER A 172 -19.32 -2.70 66.56
CA SER A 172 -19.82 -3.91 67.20
C SER A 172 -19.77 -5.15 66.30
N GLY A 173 -19.17 -5.03 65.09
CA GLY A 173 -19.06 -6.10 64.11
C GLY A 173 -20.36 -6.41 63.35
N ARG A 174 -21.37 -5.53 63.43
CA ARG A 174 -22.67 -5.68 62.74
C ARG A 174 -22.70 -4.88 61.43
N PRO A 175 -23.45 -5.34 60.41
CA PRO A 175 -23.61 -4.59 59.16
C PRO A 175 -24.16 -3.18 59.39
N VAL A 176 -23.56 -2.18 58.76
CA VAL A 176 -24.04 -0.79 58.81
C VAL A 176 -25.31 -0.65 57.98
N GLU A 177 -26.43 -0.31 58.62
CA GLU A 177 -27.72 -0.12 57.94
C GLU A 177 -27.64 1.01 56.89
N GLY A 178 -28.07 0.71 55.66
CA GLY A 178 -28.04 1.66 54.53
C GLY A 178 -26.69 1.85 53.84
N ALA A 179 -25.63 1.17 54.29
CA ALA A 179 -24.36 1.14 53.57
C ALA A 179 -24.43 0.19 52.37
N THR A 180 -23.87 0.60 51.24
CA THR A 180 -23.71 -0.26 50.05
C THR A 180 -22.24 -0.42 49.74
N ALA A 181 -21.82 -1.63 49.37
CA ALA A 181 -20.45 -1.94 48.97
C ALA A 181 -20.49 -2.73 47.66
N HIS A 182 -19.69 -2.29 46.69
CA HIS A 182 -19.53 -2.96 45.40
C HIS A 182 -18.09 -3.41 45.24
N LEU A 183 -17.96 -4.60 44.68
CA LEU A 183 -16.68 -5.16 44.26
C LEU A 183 -16.38 -4.72 42.84
N LEU A 184 -15.10 -4.57 42.53
CA LEU A 184 -14.63 -4.40 41.17
C LEU A 184 -14.51 -5.73 40.41
N SER A 185 -14.43 -6.85 41.13
CA SER A 185 -14.48 -8.21 40.60
C SER A 185 -15.10 -9.16 41.64
N GLU A 186 -15.96 -10.08 41.20
CA GLU A 186 -16.58 -11.11 42.05
C GLU A 186 -15.75 -12.41 42.14
N ARG A 187 -14.60 -12.41 41.47
CA ARG A 187 -13.57 -13.46 41.46
C ARG A 187 -12.19 -12.85 41.69
N ALA A 188 -11.31 -13.57 42.39
CA ALA A 188 -9.90 -13.21 42.46
C ALA A 188 -9.03 -14.47 42.53
N CYS A 189 -8.13 -14.62 41.58
CA CYS A 189 -7.12 -15.67 41.55
C CYS A 189 -5.82 -15.24 42.24
N ASP A 190 -4.94 -16.20 42.51
CA ASP A 190 -3.62 -15.87 43.09
C ASP A 190 -2.89 -14.83 42.21
N GLY A 191 -2.39 -13.75 42.84
CA GLY A 191 -1.81 -12.58 42.16
C GLY A 191 -2.80 -11.48 41.75
N GLU A 192 -4.11 -11.70 41.80
CA GLU A 192 -5.13 -10.67 41.50
C GLU A 192 -5.51 -9.84 42.75
N GLN A 193 -5.93 -8.58 42.54
CA GLN A 193 -6.34 -7.66 43.60
C GLN A 193 -7.87 -7.57 43.71
N VAL A 194 -8.39 -7.57 44.95
CA VAL A 194 -9.80 -7.32 45.24
C VAL A 194 -9.98 -5.88 45.73
N ASP A 195 -10.69 -5.08 44.95
CA ASP A 195 -11.01 -3.70 45.30
C ASP A 195 -12.49 -3.54 45.65
N VAL A 196 -12.75 -2.81 46.74
CA VAL A 196 -14.11 -2.52 47.24
C VAL A 196 -14.35 -1.02 47.27
N VAL A 197 -15.48 -0.59 46.70
CA VAL A 197 -15.98 0.77 46.83
C VAL A 197 -17.29 0.78 47.60
N ALA A 198 -17.39 1.58 48.67
CA ALA A 198 -18.57 1.61 49.52
C ALA A 198 -19.13 3.03 49.71
N ARG A 199 -20.45 3.14 49.75
CA ARG A 199 -21.18 4.33 50.18
C ARG A 199 -21.70 4.12 51.58
N ILE A 200 -21.35 5.03 52.47
CA ILE A 200 -21.63 4.93 53.90
C ILE A 200 -22.55 6.11 54.27
N PRO A 201 -23.68 5.87 54.97
CA PRO A 201 -24.60 6.94 55.36
C PRO A 201 -23.94 8.01 56.23
N SER A 202 -24.39 9.26 56.06
CA SER A 202 -23.90 10.38 56.87
C SER A 202 -24.19 10.13 58.35
N GLY A 203 -23.16 10.19 59.20
CA GLY A 203 -23.24 9.93 60.64
C GLY A 203 -22.89 8.50 61.08
N ALA A 204 -22.76 7.55 60.16
CA ALA A 204 -22.31 6.19 60.48
C ALA A 204 -20.78 6.14 60.71
N LYS A 205 -20.34 5.26 61.63
CA LYS A 205 -18.93 5.04 61.98
C LYS A 205 -18.48 3.64 61.55
N PRO A 206 -18.08 3.44 60.29
CA PRO A 206 -17.58 2.15 59.82
C PRO A 206 -16.23 1.83 60.47
N GLN A 207 -16.05 0.58 60.93
CA GLN A 207 -14.79 0.12 61.53
C GLN A 207 -14.00 -0.78 60.57
N SER A 208 -14.67 -1.68 59.87
CA SER A 208 -14.04 -2.65 58.94
C SER A 208 -14.96 -3.01 57.78
N ILE A 209 -14.38 -3.60 56.73
CA ILE A 209 -15.09 -4.26 55.62
C ILE A 209 -14.77 -5.75 55.70
N ARG A 210 -15.80 -6.59 55.77
CA ARG A 210 -15.66 -8.05 55.71
C ARG A 210 -15.74 -8.51 54.26
N ILE A 211 -14.73 -9.25 53.82
CA ILE A 211 -14.65 -9.92 52.52
C ILE A 211 -14.89 -11.42 52.74
N GLY A 212 -16.05 -11.91 52.31
CA GLY A 212 -16.41 -13.33 52.34
C GLY A 212 -16.33 -13.92 50.94
N ALA A 213 -15.77 -15.12 50.77
CA ALA A 213 -15.73 -15.83 49.49
C ALA A 213 -15.65 -17.35 49.70
N ARG A 214 -15.83 -18.12 48.64
CA ARG A 214 -15.53 -19.57 48.62
C ARG A 214 -14.18 -19.79 47.94
N ILE A 215 -13.37 -20.69 48.47
CA ILE A 215 -12.11 -21.10 47.83
C ILE A 215 -12.44 -22.23 46.83
N ASP A 216 -12.00 -22.09 45.58
CA ASP A 216 -12.20 -23.12 44.55
C ASP A 216 -11.67 -24.49 45.02
N GLY A 217 -12.51 -25.51 44.95
CA GLY A 217 -12.17 -26.88 45.35
C GLY A 217 -12.24 -27.18 46.86
N SER A 218 -12.52 -26.20 47.72
CA SER A 218 -12.64 -26.39 49.17
C SER A 218 -14.06 -26.13 49.69
N LYS A 219 -14.44 -26.82 50.78
CA LYS A 219 -15.65 -26.50 51.56
C LYS A 219 -15.43 -25.34 52.54
N GLU A 220 -14.20 -24.87 52.68
CA GLU A 220 -13.84 -23.75 53.55
C GLU A 220 -14.29 -22.41 52.95
N ILE A 221 -14.78 -21.53 53.83
CA ILE A 221 -15.21 -20.18 53.47
C ILE A 221 -14.05 -19.24 53.78
N PHE A 222 -13.56 -18.53 52.77
CA PHE A 222 -12.62 -17.44 52.95
C PHE A 222 -13.35 -16.27 53.62
N ASN A 223 -12.81 -15.79 54.74
CA ASN A 223 -13.37 -14.63 55.43
C ASN A 223 -12.23 -13.75 55.94
N ARG A 224 -12.19 -12.50 55.49
CA ARG A 224 -11.16 -11.52 55.87
C ARG A 224 -11.78 -10.18 56.20
N GLU A 225 -11.49 -9.66 57.39
CA GLU A 225 -11.88 -8.29 57.76
C GLU A 225 -10.72 -7.32 57.52
N VAL A 226 -11.02 -6.23 56.82
CA VAL A 226 -10.08 -5.17 56.46
C VAL A 226 -10.48 -3.89 57.21
N PRO A 227 -9.62 -3.30 58.06
CA PRO A 227 -9.97 -2.10 58.81
C PRO A 227 -10.09 -0.88 57.91
N VAL A 228 -11.09 -0.03 58.16
CA VAL A 228 -11.27 1.25 57.44
C VAL A 228 -10.34 2.29 58.05
N SER A 229 -9.46 2.86 57.23
CA SER A 229 -8.47 3.87 57.64
C SER A 229 -8.99 5.30 57.49
N ALA A 230 -8.25 6.28 58.02
CA ALA A 230 -8.58 7.70 57.84
C ALA A 230 -8.60 8.13 56.35
N PRO A 231 -9.44 9.11 55.96
CA PRO A 231 -9.56 9.55 54.57
C PRO A 231 -8.22 10.07 54.01
N ARG A 232 -7.89 9.68 52.77
CA ARG A 232 -6.74 10.22 52.02
C ARG A 232 -7.16 11.42 51.17
N VAL A 233 -6.27 12.41 51.05
CA VAL A 233 -6.48 13.60 50.19
C VAL A 233 -6.49 13.17 48.71
N GLY A 234 -7.33 13.80 47.88
CA GLY A 234 -7.38 13.53 46.42
C GLY A 234 -8.34 12.41 45.99
N ALA A 235 -9.16 11.87 46.89
CA ALA A 235 -10.09 10.76 46.59
C ALA A 235 -11.44 11.19 45.98
N SER A 236 -11.50 12.33 45.28
CA SER A 236 -12.75 12.90 44.71
C SER A 236 -13.36 12.09 43.57
N TYR A 237 -12.65 11.07 43.05
CA TYR A 237 -13.14 10.14 42.03
C TYR A 237 -14.05 9.03 42.60
N LEU A 238 -13.94 8.70 43.89
CA LEU A 238 -14.65 7.60 44.53
C LEU A 238 -16.19 7.68 44.41
N PRO A 239 -16.85 8.85 44.53
CA PRO A 239 -18.29 8.94 44.36
C PRO A 239 -18.78 8.52 42.96
N ARG A 240 -18.03 8.85 41.90
CA ARG A 240 -18.38 8.43 40.53
C ARG A 240 -18.10 6.94 40.33
N LEU A 241 -16.99 6.43 40.87
CA LEU A 241 -16.66 5.01 40.80
C LEU A 241 -17.74 4.16 41.48
N TRP A 242 -18.16 4.55 42.69
CA TRP A 242 -19.28 3.92 43.38
C TRP A 242 -20.58 3.98 42.57
N ALA A 243 -20.91 5.17 42.03
CA ALA A 243 -22.13 5.35 41.24
C ALA A 243 -22.15 4.49 39.96
N SER A 244 -21.01 4.28 39.30
CA SER A 244 -20.89 3.37 38.15
C SER A 244 -21.25 1.94 38.53
N ARG A 245 -20.66 1.44 39.63
CA ARG A 245 -20.90 0.07 40.10
C ARG A 245 -22.35 -0.16 40.56
N GLU A 246 -22.93 0.81 41.26
CA GLU A 246 -24.34 0.74 41.68
C GLU A 246 -25.28 0.74 40.46
N VAL A 247 -25.01 1.58 39.44
CA VAL A 247 -25.77 1.56 38.18
C VAL A 247 -25.65 0.21 37.47
N GLU A 248 -24.44 -0.35 37.36
CA GLU A 248 -24.21 -1.68 36.77
C GLU A 248 -24.99 -2.78 37.50
N SER A 249 -24.98 -2.77 38.84
CA SER A 249 -25.76 -3.68 39.68
C SER A 249 -27.28 -3.58 39.43
N LEU A 250 -27.80 -2.35 39.36
CA LEU A 250 -29.23 -2.11 39.08
C LEU A 250 -29.63 -2.56 37.67
N LEU A 251 -28.74 -2.40 36.68
CA LEU A 251 -28.94 -2.87 35.30
C LEU A 251 -28.88 -4.39 35.19
N ALA A 252 -28.04 -5.07 35.97
CA ALA A 252 -27.92 -6.53 35.99
C ALA A 252 -29.10 -7.22 36.73
N SER A 253 -29.85 -6.48 37.54
CA SER A 253 -31.04 -7.03 38.23
C SER A 253 -32.17 -7.38 37.24
N LYS A 254 -32.96 -8.41 37.57
CA LYS A 254 -34.16 -8.80 36.78
C LYS A 254 -35.24 -7.70 36.68
N ASN A 255 -35.09 -6.64 37.46
CA ASN A 255 -36.01 -5.52 37.57
C ASN A 255 -35.40 -4.22 37.02
N ALA A 256 -34.47 -4.32 36.06
CA ALA A 256 -33.78 -3.16 35.46
C ALA A 256 -34.77 -2.06 35.00
N GLU A 257 -35.91 -2.44 34.42
CA GLU A 257 -36.97 -1.50 34.03
C GLU A 257 -37.66 -0.82 35.22
N GLU A 258 -37.89 -1.55 36.33
CA GLU A 258 -38.46 -0.96 37.54
C GLU A 258 -37.44 -0.01 38.22
N ASN A 259 -36.14 -0.31 38.09
CA ASN A 259 -35.03 0.48 38.60
C ASN A 259 -34.66 1.68 37.70
N ARG A 260 -35.30 1.84 36.53
CA ARG A 260 -34.97 2.85 35.53
C ARG A 260 -34.86 4.26 36.10
N SER A 261 -35.79 4.66 36.97
CA SER A 261 -35.78 6.00 37.58
C SER A 261 -34.53 6.24 38.45
N SER A 262 -34.14 5.25 39.25
CA SER A 262 -32.93 5.30 40.07
C SER A 262 -31.66 5.31 39.22
N ILE A 263 -31.62 4.49 38.15
CA ILE A 263 -30.50 4.45 37.21
C ILE A 263 -30.31 5.81 36.53
N VAL A 264 -31.38 6.39 35.97
CA VAL A 264 -31.34 7.70 35.31
C VAL A 264 -30.91 8.79 36.30
N THR A 265 -31.43 8.78 37.52
CA THR A 265 -31.08 9.77 38.55
C THR A 265 -29.60 9.70 38.92
N LEU A 266 -29.09 8.49 39.18
CA LEU A 266 -27.71 8.28 39.59
C LEU A 266 -26.72 8.56 38.46
N ALA A 267 -27.02 8.08 37.25
CA ALA A 267 -26.24 8.32 36.04
C ALA A 267 -26.21 9.80 35.66
N SER A 268 -27.34 10.51 35.76
CA SER A 268 -27.41 11.95 35.49
C SER A 268 -26.60 12.77 36.50
N LYS A 269 -26.60 12.37 37.77
CA LYS A 269 -25.85 13.05 38.84
C LYS A 269 -24.33 12.89 38.67
N HIS A 270 -23.88 11.73 38.21
CA HIS A 270 -22.46 11.40 38.10
C HIS A 270 -21.90 11.42 36.66
N VAL A 271 -22.71 11.87 35.69
CA VAL A 271 -22.38 11.98 34.26
C VAL A 271 -21.92 10.62 33.69
N LEU A 272 -22.76 9.61 33.86
CA LEU A 272 -22.56 8.26 33.37
C LEU A 272 -23.48 7.99 32.15
N ALA A 273 -22.92 7.38 31.12
CA ALA A 273 -23.68 6.87 29.98
C ALA A 273 -24.21 5.47 30.31
N THR A 274 -25.49 5.23 30.04
CA THR A 274 -26.20 3.97 30.34
C THR A 274 -27.18 3.67 29.21
N PRO A 275 -27.78 2.48 29.12
CA PRO A 275 -28.89 2.23 28.18
C PRO A 275 -30.07 3.21 28.33
N TYR A 276 -30.17 3.90 29.47
CA TYR A 276 -31.22 4.88 29.77
C TYR A 276 -30.74 6.35 29.76
N THR A 277 -29.46 6.63 29.50
CA THR A 277 -28.88 8.00 29.48
C THR A 277 -27.88 8.21 28.34
N SER A 278 -27.92 9.37 27.69
CA SER A 278 -27.02 9.72 26.59
C SER A 278 -26.18 10.96 26.93
N LEU A 279 -24.94 11.01 26.41
CA LEU A 279 -24.10 12.21 26.47
C LEU A 279 -24.28 13.02 25.19
N LEU A 280 -24.72 14.27 25.34
CA LEU A 280 -24.90 15.20 24.23
C LEU A 280 -23.85 16.30 24.30
N VAL A 281 -22.99 16.39 23.28
CA VAL A 281 -22.02 17.47 23.13
C VAL A 281 -22.62 18.51 22.19
N LEU A 282 -22.81 19.74 22.69
CA LEU A 282 -23.33 20.86 21.91
C LEU A 282 -22.24 21.93 21.77
N GLU A 283 -22.06 22.42 20.55
CA GLU A 283 -20.89 23.23 20.17
C GLU A 283 -20.85 24.62 20.82
N ASN A 284 -22.00 25.16 21.25
CA ASN A 284 -22.10 26.48 21.85
C ASN A 284 -23.35 26.64 22.74
N ASP A 285 -23.35 27.70 23.55
CA ASP A 285 -24.43 28.01 24.49
C ASP A 285 -25.78 28.30 23.81
N ALA A 286 -25.77 28.74 22.55
CA ALA A 286 -27.00 28.95 21.78
C ALA A 286 -27.69 27.62 21.46
N MET A 287 -26.91 26.56 21.18
CA MET A 287 -27.44 25.22 20.96
C MET A 287 -28.04 24.61 22.24
N TYR A 288 -27.43 24.81 23.42
CA TYR A 288 -28.03 24.37 24.69
C TYR A 288 -29.42 24.99 24.91
N LYS A 289 -29.56 26.29 24.62
CA LYS A 289 -30.86 26.99 24.68
C LYS A 289 -31.85 26.51 23.62
N GLN A 290 -31.38 26.30 22.38
CA GLN A 290 -32.20 25.86 21.25
C GLN A 290 -32.81 24.47 21.48
N TYR A 291 -32.06 23.55 22.08
CA TYR A 291 -32.50 22.18 22.32
C TYR A 291 -33.10 21.97 23.72
N GLY A 292 -33.26 23.04 24.51
CA GLY A 292 -33.83 22.96 25.87
C GLY A 292 -32.98 22.12 26.83
N VAL A 293 -31.67 22.01 26.59
CA VAL A 293 -30.76 21.21 27.40
C VAL A 293 -30.11 22.10 28.44
N GLU A 294 -30.34 21.80 29.72
CA GLU A 294 -29.76 22.54 30.83
C GLU A 294 -28.25 22.30 30.88
N LYS A 295 -27.45 23.35 30.65
CA LYS A 295 -25.99 23.31 30.77
C LYS A 295 -25.62 23.26 32.26
N ARG A 296 -25.26 22.08 32.75
CA ARG A 296 -24.82 21.88 34.14
C ARG A 296 -23.33 22.17 34.27
N GLU A 297 -22.96 22.97 35.26
CA GLU A 297 -21.56 23.15 35.63
C GLU A 297 -20.96 21.81 36.05
N PRO A 298 -19.86 21.36 35.44
CA PRO A 298 -19.26 20.09 35.81
C PRO A 298 -18.72 20.25 37.24
N THR A 299 -19.26 19.46 38.17
CA THR A 299 -18.74 19.33 39.53
C THR A 299 -18.15 17.93 39.65
N GLY A 300 -16.83 17.82 39.90
CA GLY A 300 -16.18 16.50 39.98
C GLY A 300 -14.66 16.49 39.81
N PHE A 301 -14.08 15.28 39.82
CA PHE A 301 -12.63 15.02 39.85
C PHE A 301 -11.87 15.28 38.55
N ALA A 302 -12.56 15.60 37.45
CA ALA A 302 -11.98 15.85 36.13
C ALA A 302 -12.35 17.23 35.57
N VAL A 303 -12.64 18.20 36.45
CA VAL A 303 -12.85 19.59 36.06
C VAL A 303 -11.49 20.27 36.01
N TYR A 304 -10.91 20.35 34.82
CA TYR A 304 -9.74 21.16 34.55
C TYR A 304 -10.13 22.29 33.61
N GLN A 305 -9.50 23.46 33.76
CA GLN A 305 -9.67 24.49 32.75
C GLN A 305 -9.08 23.99 31.44
N ALA A 306 -9.94 23.84 30.41
CA ALA A 306 -9.47 23.58 29.06
C ALA A 306 -8.50 24.70 28.65
N PRO A 307 -7.30 24.37 28.14
CA PRO A 307 -6.37 25.39 27.68
C PRO A 307 -7.00 26.19 26.55
N LYS A 308 -6.73 27.50 26.50
CA LYS A 308 -7.31 28.42 25.50
C LYS A 308 -7.00 28.05 24.04
N LYS A 309 -6.07 27.13 23.80
CA LYS A 309 -5.67 26.64 22.48
C LYS A 309 -5.33 25.15 22.59
N ILE A 310 -5.94 24.34 21.71
CA ILE A 310 -5.64 22.91 21.53
C ILE A 310 -4.74 22.82 20.29
N ASP A 311 -3.61 22.11 20.41
CA ASP A 311 -2.60 22.03 19.35
C ASP A 311 -3.05 21.02 18.28
N ILE A 312 -3.25 21.50 17.04
CA ILE A 312 -3.63 20.66 15.90
C ILE A 312 -2.35 20.25 15.19
N ARG A 313 -2.04 18.94 15.15
CA ARG A 313 -0.92 18.40 14.38
C ARG A 313 -1.37 17.99 12.98
N TYR A 314 -0.57 18.35 11.99
CA TYR A 314 -0.79 18.06 10.58
C TYR A 314 0.22 17.00 10.13
N GLU A 315 -0.25 15.86 9.63
CA GLU A 315 0.58 14.89 8.91
C GLU A 315 0.57 15.25 7.41
N PRO A 316 1.71 15.64 6.82
CA PRO A 316 1.74 15.97 5.40
C PRO A 316 1.63 14.70 4.54
N MET A 317 0.65 14.66 3.64
CA MET A 317 0.70 13.77 2.48
C MET A 317 1.88 14.18 1.59
N GLY A 318 2.86 13.28 1.36
CA GLY A 318 3.88 13.46 0.31
C GLY A 318 5.36 13.31 0.71
N SER A 319 5.71 12.68 1.83
CA SER A 319 7.09 12.27 2.13
C SER A 319 7.17 10.75 2.26
N GLU A 320 7.23 10.05 1.14
CA GLU A 320 7.50 8.61 1.14
C GLU A 320 8.98 8.39 0.90
N ALA A 321 9.73 8.19 1.98
CA ALA A 321 10.96 7.42 1.92
C ALA A 321 10.58 5.94 2.03
N MET A 322 11.17 5.09 1.21
CA MET A 322 11.04 3.63 1.30
C MET A 322 12.05 3.10 2.32
N ALA A 323 11.55 2.33 3.30
CA ALA A 323 12.35 1.34 4.01
C ALA A 323 12.40 0.09 3.13
N LEU A 324 13.60 -0.38 2.79
CA LEU A 324 13.83 -1.53 1.89
C LEU A 324 14.19 -2.83 2.64
N ASP A 325 13.98 -2.88 3.96
CA ASP A 325 14.27 -4.07 4.77
C ASP A 325 13.05 -4.45 5.64
N SER A 326 12.80 -5.77 5.71
CA SER A 326 11.94 -6.50 6.65
C SER A 326 12.32 -6.30 8.13
N SER A 327 13.51 -5.78 8.41
CA SER A 327 13.82 -5.07 9.64
C SER A 327 13.85 -3.57 9.34
N TRP A 328 13.07 -2.79 10.08
CA TRP A 328 12.75 -1.37 9.84
C TRP A 328 13.94 -0.38 9.98
N ASP A 329 15.15 -0.77 9.57
CA ASP A 329 16.41 -0.23 10.07
C ASP A 329 17.17 0.68 9.08
N LEU A 330 16.91 0.59 7.78
CA LEU A 330 17.65 1.33 6.73
C LEU A 330 16.76 2.33 5.98
N VAL A 331 17.34 3.49 5.64
CA VAL A 331 16.69 4.59 4.93
C VAL A 331 17.35 4.80 3.58
N HIS A 332 16.53 4.86 2.53
CA HIS A 332 16.94 5.21 1.18
C HIS A 332 16.34 6.55 0.75
N ARG A 333 17.13 7.38 0.07
CA ARG A 333 16.62 8.60 -0.55
C ARG A 333 16.07 8.26 -1.93
N LEU A 334 14.80 8.53 -2.19
CA LEU A 334 14.22 8.31 -3.53
C LEU A 334 14.55 9.47 -4.48
N PRO A 335 14.75 9.21 -5.78
CA PRO A 335 14.77 10.26 -6.79
C PRO A 335 13.50 11.13 -6.71
N THR A 336 13.68 12.44 -6.86
CA THR A 336 12.53 13.34 -6.94
C THR A 336 11.69 13.01 -8.18
N GLN A 337 10.45 12.60 -7.98
CA GLN A 337 9.49 12.40 -9.07
C GLN A 337 9.15 13.74 -9.73
N VAL A 338 9.62 13.93 -10.96
CA VAL A 338 9.43 15.19 -11.70
C VAL A 338 8.06 15.29 -12.35
N PHE A 339 7.51 14.16 -12.82
CA PHE A 339 6.25 14.07 -13.56
C PHE A 339 5.22 13.21 -12.82
N SER A 340 3.95 13.61 -12.88
CA SER A 340 2.85 12.78 -12.40
C SER A 340 2.75 11.49 -13.21
N ASP A 341 2.68 10.33 -12.58
CA ASP A 341 2.35 9.09 -13.31
C ASP A 341 0.87 9.15 -13.79
N PRO A 342 0.61 9.12 -15.11
CA PRO A 342 -0.75 9.16 -15.65
C PRO A 342 -1.60 7.95 -15.22
N ASN A 343 -0.98 6.83 -14.82
CA ASN A 343 -1.63 5.61 -14.39
C ASN A 343 -1.76 5.46 -12.86
N VAL A 344 -1.25 6.42 -12.06
CA VAL A 344 -1.47 6.50 -10.61
C VAL A 344 -2.69 7.38 -10.27
N GLY A 345 -3.21 8.12 -11.25
CA GLY A 345 -4.37 9.01 -11.13
C GLY A 345 -5.75 8.34 -11.18
N ALA A 346 -5.93 7.17 -10.57
CA ALA A 346 -7.25 6.56 -10.39
C ALA A 346 -7.49 6.05 -8.97
N VAL A 347 -7.02 6.79 -7.95
CA VAL A 347 -7.59 6.69 -6.59
C VAL A 347 -7.58 8.08 -5.93
N GLY A 348 -8.76 8.72 -5.91
CA GLY A 348 -9.18 9.52 -4.75
C GLY A 348 -8.75 10.98 -4.60
N THR A 349 -9.02 11.86 -5.57
CA THR A 349 -9.62 13.18 -5.27
C THR A 349 -10.49 13.58 -6.46
N GLY A 350 -11.78 13.87 -6.22
CA GLY A 350 -12.78 14.08 -7.25
C GLY A 350 -12.37 15.08 -8.34
N SER A 351 -12.24 14.60 -9.57
CA SER A 351 -12.47 15.40 -10.77
C SER A 351 -13.94 15.21 -11.15
N GLY A 352 -14.80 16.04 -10.55
CA GLY A 352 -16.15 16.22 -11.04
C GLY A 352 -16.11 16.85 -12.43
N PHE A 353 -16.24 16.03 -13.45
CA PHE A 353 -16.98 16.36 -14.66
C PHE A 353 -17.96 15.22 -14.93
N GLY A 354 -18.98 15.16 -14.08
CA GLY A 354 -20.15 14.33 -14.31
C GLY A 354 -21.01 14.94 -15.42
N SER A 355 -20.91 14.38 -16.60
CA SER A 355 -22.02 14.33 -17.56
C SER A 355 -22.33 12.87 -17.83
N GLY A 356 -23.54 12.43 -17.50
CA GLY A 356 -24.03 11.11 -17.91
C GLY A 356 -24.53 10.26 -16.76
N SER A 357 -25.71 10.60 -16.26
CA SER A 357 -26.66 9.61 -15.77
C SER A 357 -26.86 8.50 -16.81
N GLY A 358 -26.85 7.24 -16.37
CA GLY A 358 -26.97 6.11 -17.28
C GLY A 358 -27.34 4.81 -16.59
N ARG A 359 -28.49 4.78 -15.92
CA ARG A 359 -29.29 3.56 -15.75
C ARG A 359 -29.62 3.00 -17.15
N LEU A 360 -29.34 1.73 -17.38
CA LEU A 360 -29.95 0.89 -18.42
C LEU A 360 -30.54 -0.34 -17.71
N GLY A 361 -31.76 -0.82 -17.98
CA GLY A 361 -32.72 -0.51 -19.04
C GLY A 361 -34.17 -0.42 -18.52
N GLY A 362 -35.18 -0.15 -19.35
CA GLY A 362 -35.20 0.11 -20.78
C GLY A 362 -36.56 0.63 -21.28
N ARG A 363 -36.62 0.86 -22.60
CA ARG A 363 -37.76 1.10 -23.51
C ARG A 363 -38.44 2.50 -23.54
N HIS A 364 -38.15 3.18 -24.65
CA HIS A 364 -38.96 4.09 -25.50
C HIS A 364 -40.04 5.02 -24.90
N ARG A 365 -39.88 6.33 -25.13
CA ARG A 365 -40.74 7.12 -26.04
C ARG A 365 -40.17 8.52 -26.31
N GLU A 366 -40.25 8.95 -27.58
CA GLU A 366 -40.04 10.33 -28.04
C GLU A 366 -40.97 11.30 -27.31
N VAL A 367 -40.45 12.46 -26.89
CA VAL A 367 -41.18 13.75 -26.94
C VAL A 367 -40.17 14.89 -27.17
N GLU A 368 -40.52 15.72 -28.13
CA GLU A 368 -39.89 16.95 -28.62
C GLU A 368 -39.99 18.16 -27.65
N GLN A 369 -39.09 19.14 -27.88
CA GLN A 369 -39.23 20.59 -27.60
C GLN A 369 -39.11 21.05 -26.12
N LYS A 370 -38.49 22.18 -25.75
CA LYS A 370 -38.40 23.49 -26.43
C LYS A 370 -37.34 24.38 -25.76
N LYS A 371 -36.73 25.26 -26.56
CA LYS A 371 -35.96 26.45 -26.15
C LYS A 371 -36.83 27.43 -25.35
N THR A 372 -36.24 28.07 -24.34
CA THR A 372 -36.65 29.41 -23.87
C THR A 372 -35.42 30.24 -23.51
N GLU A 373 -35.42 31.48 -24.01
CA GLU A 373 -34.38 32.50 -23.87
C GLU A 373 -34.46 33.27 -22.53
N ALA A 374 -33.42 34.06 -22.29
CA ALA A 374 -33.03 34.81 -21.08
C ALA A 374 -34.02 35.91 -20.61
N PRO A 375 -33.74 36.65 -19.51
CA PRO A 375 -32.88 37.84 -19.62
C PRO A 375 -31.99 38.18 -18.42
N ALA A 376 -30.96 38.97 -18.73
CA ALA A 376 -29.99 39.57 -17.82
C ALA A 376 -30.53 40.75 -16.99
N ARG A 377 -29.96 40.97 -15.80
CA ARG A 377 -29.50 42.27 -15.24
C ARG A 377 -29.04 42.11 -13.78
N PHE A 378 -27.78 42.41 -13.47
CA PHE A 378 -27.40 43.33 -12.39
C PHE A 378 -25.93 43.75 -12.57
N LYS A 379 -25.69 45.08 -12.57
CA LYS A 379 -24.38 45.73 -12.74
C LYS A 379 -23.69 45.92 -11.38
N GLY A 380 -22.40 45.60 -11.34
CA GLY A 380 -21.34 46.45 -10.78
C GLY A 380 -21.09 46.43 -9.26
N ARG A 381 -19.96 45.82 -8.85
CA ARG A 381 -18.88 46.50 -8.11
C ARG A 381 -17.64 45.60 -8.06
N VAL A 382 -16.55 46.09 -8.66
CA VAL A 382 -15.21 45.50 -8.55
C VAL A 382 -14.68 45.79 -7.15
N MET A 383 -14.28 44.76 -6.40
CA MET A 383 -13.34 44.88 -5.28
C MET A 383 -12.25 43.83 -5.45
N ASN A 384 -11.03 44.33 -5.63
CA ASN A 384 -9.79 43.58 -5.47
C ASN A 384 -9.72 43.03 -4.04
N ALA A 385 -9.49 41.73 -3.90
CA ALA A 385 -9.05 41.13 -2.63
C ALA A 385 -7.89 40.17 -2.91
N THR A 386 -6.69 40.69 -2.71
CA THR A 386 -5.44 39.97 -2.45
C THR A 386 -5.61 39.09 -1.21
N PRO A 387 -5.19 37.81 -1.18
CA PRO A 387 -5.00 37.11 0.08
C PRO A 387 -3.62 37.51 0.63
N ALA A 388 -3.65 38.34 1.68
CA ALA A 388 -2.48 38.70 2.46
C ALA A 388 -2.03 37.51 3.31
N ALA A 389 -0.72 37.28 3.32
CA ALA A 389 0.00 36.49 4.31
C ALA A 389 -0.23 37.07 5.72
N SER A 390 -0.38 36.22 6.73
CA SER A 390 -0.15 36.59 8.12
C SER A 390 0.68 35.50 8.81
N ALA A 391 1.84 35.93 9.31
CA ALA A 391 2.80 35.14 10.06
C ALA A 391 2.82 35.59 11.54
N SER A 392 3.26 34.66 12.40
CA SER A 392 3.89 34.84 13.74
C SER A 392 3.00 34.87 15.00
N PRO A 393 3.52 34.55 16.22
CA PRO A 393 4.79 33.89 16.61
C PRO A 393 4.63 32.71 17.62
N VAL A 394 5.66 31.88 17.71
CA VAL A 394 5.86 30.78 18.69
C VAL A 394 6.58 31.32 19.94
N ALA A 395 6.14 30.92 21.14
CA ALA A 395 6.87 31.13 22.40
C ALA A 395 7.39 29.80 22.95
N ALA A 396 8.61 29.87 23.50
CA ALA A 396 9.55 28.83 23.89
C ALA A 396 9.02 27.64 24.74
N PHE A 397 9.63 26.46 24.53
CA PHE A 397 9.35 25.21 25.25
C PHE A 397 10.62 24.68 25.94
N ASP A 398 10.46 24.17 27.18
CA ASP A 398 11.53 23.69 28.06
C ASP A 398 11.74 22.15 27.91
N PRO A 399 12.93 21.67 27.53
CA PRO A 399 13.17 20.28 27.13
C PRO A 399 13.55 19.29 28.26
N ARG A 400 13.26 19.57 29.54
CA ARG A 400 13.84 18.79 30.66
C ARG A 400 12.90 17.86 31.45
N SER A 401 11.85 17.30 30.86
CA SER A 401 11.02 16.28 31.55
C SER A 401 11.44 14.84 31.22
N PRO A 402 11.89 14.04 32.21
CA PRO A 402 12.25 12.62 32.03
C PRO A 402 11.08 11.70 31.63
N ALA A 403 9.83 12.20 31.70
CA ALA A 403 8.64 11.43 31.32
C ALA A 403 8.38 11.44 29.79
N PHE A 404 9.10 12.26 29.02
CA PHE A 404 8.93 12.36 27.57
C PHE A 404 9.76 11.31 26.81
N THR A 405 10.91 10.91 27.34
CA THR A 405 11.80 9.90 26.73
C THR A 405 11.28 8.47 26.85
N ALA A 406 10.47 8.14 27.87
CA ALA A 406 9.95 6.78 28.06
C ALA A 406 8.73 6.45 27.19
N LYS A 407 8.04 7.45 26.64
CA LYS A 407 6.81 7.26 25.85
C LYS A 407 7.03 7.30 24.33
N LEU A 408 8.22 7.71 23.90
CA LEU A 408 8.66 7.72 22.49
C LEU A 408 9.15 6.35 22.02
N SER A 409 9.55 5.46 22.94
CA SER A 409 9.96 4.08 22.62
C SER A 409 8.78 3.12 22.38
N GLU A 410 7.58 3.42 22.90
CA GLU A 410 6.38 2.57 22.73
C GLU A 410 5.58 2.85 21.44
N LEU A 411 5.81 3.99 20.79
CA LEU A 411 5.08 4.39 19.56
C LEU A 411 5.82 4.05 18.25
N ALA A 412 7.00 3.44 18.34
CA ALA A 412 7.84 3.08 17.19
C ALA A 412 7.61 1.64 16.68
N SER A 413 6.65 0.89 17.25
CA SER A 413 6.46 -0.55 17.00
C SER A 413 5.17 -0.94 16.25
N SER A 414 4.50 -0.02 15.55
CA SER A 414 3.27 -0.36 14.81
C SER A 414 3.50 -0.60 13.31
N ASP A 415 3.36 -1.86 12.88
CA ASP A 415 3.55 -2.40 11.51
C ASP A 415 2.64 -1.83 10.40
N ARG A 416 1.75 -0.87 10.69
CA ARG A 416 0.73 -0.41 9.72
C ARG A 416 1.26 0.40 8.52
N GLN A 417 2.51 0.84 8.53
CA GLN A 417 3.10 1.62 7.43
C GLN A 417 3.84 0.78 6.39
N ALA A 418 4.28 -0.45 6.71
CA ALA A 418 4.98 -1.34 5.78
C ALA A 418 4.07 -1.80 4.64
N ALA A 419 2.81 -2.12 4.96
CA ALA A 419 1.81 -2.52 3.98
C ALA A 419 1.57 -1.43 2.91
N THR A 420 1.63 -0.14 3.27
CA THR A 420 1.36 0.96 2.32
C THR A 420 2.51 1.20 1.34
N VAL A 421 3.74 0.83 1.71
CA VAL A 421 4.96 0.97 0.90
C VAL A 421 5.16 -0.25 -0.01
N ALA A 422 4.94 -1.47 0.50
CA ALA A 422 4.95 -2.70 -0.29
C ALA A 422 3.89 -2.68 -1.41
N THR A 423 2.66 -2.20 -1.11
CA THR A 423 1.60 -2.06 -2.11
C THR A 423 1.96 -1.06 -3.23
N ARG A 424 2.89 -0.12 -2.99
CA ARG A 424 3.33 0.85 -4.02
C ARG A 424 4.46 0.31 -4.89
N MET A 425 5.35 -0.52 -4.35
CA MET A 425 6.36 -1.23 -5.15
C MET A 425 5.73 -2.33 -6.00
N ASP A 426 4.77 -3.07 -5.43
CA ASP A 426 4.01 -4.09 -6.17
C ASP A 426 3.26 -3.47 -7.36
N ARG A 427 2.65 -2.30 -7.19
CA ARG A 427 1.99 -1.57 -8.30
C ARG A 427 2.94 -1.01 -9.36
N ALA A 428 4.20 -0.74 -9.00
CA ALA A 428 5.23 -0.30 -9.93
C ALA A 428 5.78 -1.48 -10.73
N GLN A 429 6.07 -2.62 -10.07
CA GLN A 429 6.60 -3.82 -10.71
C GLN A 429 5.56 -4.59 -11.54
N THR A 430 4.30 -4.71 -11.07
CA THR A 430 3.21 -5.42 -11.79
C THR A 430 2.78 -4.73 -13.08
N LYS A 431 3.13 -3.45 -13.28
CA LYS A 431 2.86 -2.70 -14.52
C LYS A 431 3.96 -2.84 -15.58
N GLY A 432 5.02 -3.61 -15.34
CA GLY A 432 6.10 -3.80 -16.31
C GLY A 432 6.91 -2.52 -16.60
N GLU A 433 6.70 -1.48 -15.82
CA GLU A 433 7.53 -0.29 -15.78
C GLU A 433 8.35 -0.41 -14.51
N ALA A 434 9.49 -1.10 -14.58
CA ALA A 434 10.57 -0.79 -13.67
C ALA A 434 10.73 0.73 -13.78
N ALA A 435 10.37 1.46 -12.73
CA ALA A 435 10.81 2.83 -12.62
C ALA A 435 12.33 2.71 -12.63
N ASP A 436 12.96 2.99 -13.78
CA ASP A 436 14.40 3.15 -13.90
C ASP A 436 14.78 4.17 -12.82
N PHE A 437 15.18 3.70 -11.64
CA PHE A 437 15.66 4.55 -10.57
C PHE A 437 17.15 4.86 -10.79
N GLY A 438 17.75 4.36 -11.88
CA GLY A 438 19.13 4.56 -12.29
C GLY A 438 19.58 6.02 -12.29
N MET A 439 20.22 6.43 -11.20
CA MET A 439 20.89 7.72 -11.06
C MET A 439 22.39 7.57 -10.76
N ILE A 440 22.92 6.34 -10.80
CA ILE A 440 24.34 6.00 -10.93
C ILE A 440 24.43 4.75 -11.84
N GLY A 441 24.09 4.90 -13.11
CA GLY A 441 24.70 4.03 -14.12
C GLY A 441 26.16 4.43 -14.28
N LEU A 442 27.07 3.46 -14.43
CA LEU A 442 28.50 3.72 -14.69
C LEU A 442 28.74 4.65 -15.89
N LEU A 443 27.74 4.70 -16.75
CA LEU A 443 27.69 5.57 -17.89
C LEU A 443 26.37 6.33 -17.87
N ASP A 444 26.43 7.62 -17.56
CA ASP A 444 25.45 8.64 -18.00
C ASP A 444 25.33 8.70 -19.55
N THR A 445 25.91 7.72 -20.27
CA THR A 445 26.00 7.66 -21.73
C THR A 445 24.74 7.15 -22.40
N THR A 446 23.74 6.75 -21.61
CA THR A 446 22.39 6.65 -22.12
C THR A 446 21.38 7.29 -21.19
N ALA A 447 21.00 8.48 -21.65
CA ALA A 447 19.66 9.00 -21.60
C ALA A 447 19.32 9.57 -20.22
N VAL A 448 18.84 10.80 -20.16
CA VAL A 448 17.42 10.95 -19.81
C VAL A 448 16.75 9.58 -19.67
N SER A 449 16.39 9.14 -18.45
CA SER A 449 15.76 7.81 -18.30
C SER A 449 14.75 7.58 -19.42
N GLN A 450 14.79 6.42 -20.08
CA GLN A 450 13.89 6.20 -21.21
C GLN A 450 12.44 6.49 -20.79
N GLY A 451 12.12 6.24 -19.51
CA GLY A 451 10.91 6.70 -18.82
C GLY A 451 10.67 8.22 -18.86
N PHE A 452 11.64 9.08 -18.53
CA PHE A 452 11.50 10.54 -18.70
C PHE A 452 11.35 10.92 -20.19
N LEU A 453 12.16 10.40 -21.12
CA LEU A 453 12.01 10.73 -22.56
C LEU A 453 10.62 10.33 -23.07
N GLN A 454 10.17 9.13 -22.72
CA GLN A 454 8.86 8.60 -23.05
C GLN A 454 7.75 9.48 -22.43
N SER A 455 7.89 9.88 -21.17
CA SER A 455 6.91 10.72 -20.47
C SER A 455 6.85 12.13 -21.06
N ALA A 456 8.01 12.74 -21.32
CA ALA A 456 8.14 14.11 -21.83
C ALA A 456 7.61 14.25 -23.26
N ALA A 457 7.83 13.22 -24.09
CA ALA A 457 7.33 13.18 -25.45
C ALA A 457 5.87 12.70 -25.49
N PHE A 458 5.53 11.58 -24.86
CA PHE A 458 4.30 10.83 -25.13
C PHE A 458 3.40 10.60 -23.90
N GLY A 459 3.85 10.90 -22.68
CA GLY A 459 3.17 10.47 -21.44
C GLY A 459 1.98 11.31 -20.98
N GLY A 460 1.72 12.50 -21.55
CA GLY A 460 0.64 13.39 -21.08
C GLY A 460 0.76 13.85 -19.61
N ALA A 461 1.86 13.49 -18.94
CA ALA A 461 2.12 13.74 -17.53
C ALA A 461 2.39 15.23 -17.25
N TYR A 462 1.86 15.72 -16.12
CA TYR A 462 2.10 17.09 -15.67
C TYR A 462 3.34 17.14 -14.77
N PRO A 463 4.23 18.14 -14.97
CA PRO A 463 5.32 18.41 -14.04
C PRO A 463 4.81 18.71 -12.63
N MET A 464 5.38 18.06 -11.62
CA MET A 464 5.02 18.21 -10.20
C MET A 464 6.17 18.73 -9.33
N ALA A 465 7.42 18.66 -9.80
CA ALA A 465 8.61 19.15 -9.08
C ALA A 465 9.42 20.13 -9.92
N PHE A 466 10.12 21.05 -9.24
CA PHE A 466 11.00 22.06 -9.82
C PHE A 466 10.31 23.07 -10.74
N VAL A 467 8.98 23.19 -10.69
CA VAL A 467 8.21 24.07 -11.60
C VAL A 467 8.16 25.53 -11.12
N SER A 468 8.30 25.76 -9.81
CA SER A 468 8.31 27.10 -9.20
C SER A 468 9.62 27.36 -8.46
N SER A 469 10.07 28.62 -8.45
CA SER A 469 11.23 29.07 -7.68
C SER A 469 11.09 28.89 -6.16
N SER A 470 9.84 28.73 -5.70
CA SER A 470 9.47 28.52 -4.30
C SER A 470 9.40 27.04 -3.90
N ASP A 471 9.62 26.10 -4.83
CA ASP A 471 9.64 24.68 -4.53
C ASP A 471 10.76 24.36 -3.52
N PRO A 472 10.44 23.81 -2.33
CA PRO A 472 11.43 23.54 -1.29
C PRO A 472 12.49 22.51 -1.71
N ARG A 473 12.25 21.72 -2.76
CA ARG A 473 13.27 20.83 -3.32
C ARG A 473 14.43 21.59 -3.94
N LEU A 474 14.22 22.85 -4.38
CA LEU A 474 15.30 23.72 -4.87
C LEU A 474 16.24 24.21 -3.75
N ASP A 475 15.85 24.07 -2.48
CA ASP A 475 16.70 24.34 -1.31
C ASP A 475 17.49 23.12 -0.85
N ASP A 476 17.20 21.93 -1.40
CA ASP A 476 17.87 20.68 -1.09
C ASP A 476 19.02 20.40 -2.07
N LEU A 477 20.23 20.80 -1.69
CA LEU A 477 21.44 20.64 -2.47
C LEU A 477 21.91 19.18 -2.54
N THR A 478 21.30 18.28 -1.75
CA THR A 478 21.55 16.84 -1.90
C THR A 478 20.98 16.29 -3.22
N GLU A 479 20.07 17.01 -3.89
CA GLU A 479 19.63 16.74 -5.28
C GLU A 479 20.78 16.85 -6.30
N LEU A 480 21.89 17.50 -5.94
CA LEU A 480 23.09 17.62 -6.78
C LEU A 480 24.08 16.46 -6.58
N ALA A 481 23.79 15.50 -5.68
CA ALA A 481 24.59 14.32 -5.43
C ALA A 481 23.76 13.05 -5.71
N PRO A 482 23.63 12.63 -6.98
CA PRO A 482 22.84 11.46 -7.38
C PRO A 482 23.17 10.17 -6.64
N SER A 483 24.42 10.02 -6.16
CA SER A 483 24.82 8.86 -5.36
C SER A 483 24.13 8.70 -4.02
N LEU A 484 23.50 9.75 -3.50
CA LEU A 484 22.61 9.68 -2.35
C LEU A 484 21.30 8.97 -2.65
N LEU A 485 20.85 9.02 -3.91
CA LEU A 485 19.58 8.43 -4.35
C LEU A 485 19.70 6.90 -4.42
N VAL A 486 18.60 6.20 -4.13
CA VAL A 486 18.50 4.75 -4.31
C VAL A 486 18.87 4.36 -5.74
N GLN A 487 19.57 3.25 -5.88
CA GLN A 487 20.01 2.66 -7.14
C GLN A 487 19.32 1.32 -7.36
N ASP A 488 19.20 0.91 -8.61
CA ASP A 488 18.54 -0.35 -8.97
C ASP A 488 19.22 -1.55 -8.26
N PHE A 489 20.55 -1.55 -8.17
CA PHE A 489 21.31 -2.59 -7.48
C PHE A 489 21.23 -2.56 -5.95
N ASP A 490 20.71 -1.50 -5.33
CA ASP A 490 20.49 -1.51 -3.87
C ASP A 490 19.47 -2.58 -3.50
N LEU A 491 18.43 -2.71 -4.31
CA LEU A 491 17.37 -3.69 -4.13
C LEU A 491 17.89 -5.11 -4.37
N GLU A 492 18.72 -5.29 -5.40
CA GLU A 492 19.41 -6.55 -5.67
C GLU A 492 20.30 -6.96 -4.50
N ARG A 493 21.01 -6.00 -3.90
CA ARG A 493 21.86 -6.23 -2.72
C ARG A 493 21.02 -6.73 -1.54
N GLU A 494 19.88 -6.11 -1.27
CA GLU A 494 19.01 -6.52 -0.17
C GLU A 494 18.45 -7.93 -0.38
N VAL A 495 18.02 -8.28 -1.61
CA VAL A 495 17.58 -9.65 -1.94
C VAL A 495 18.70 -10.67 -1.69
N VAL A 496 19.91 -10.39 -2.18
CA VAL A 496 21.07 -11.27 -1.98
C VAL A 496 21.43 -11.39 -0.50
N ALA A 497 21.39 -10.28 0.25
CA ALA A 497 21.68 -10.27 1.68
C ALA A 497 20.67 -11.11 2.48
N ALA A 498 19.38 -10.94 2.22
CA ALA A 498 18.30 -11.69 2.87
C ALA A 498 18.40 -13.19 2.57
N ALA A 499 18.77 -13.58 1.35
CA ALA A 499 18.92 -14.99 0.96
C ALA A 499 20.19 -15.65 1.52
N SER A 500 21.23 -14.86 1.83
CA SER A 500 22.51 -15.36 2.35
C SER A 500 22.37 -16.10 3.70
N GLY A 501 21.27 -15.90 4.44
CA GLY A 501 20.95 -16.63 5.67
C GLY A 501 20.33 -18.01 5.47
N ILE A 502 19.95 -18.37 4.23
CA ILE A 502 19.07 -19.50 3.90
C ILE A 502 19.86 -20.61 3.19
N GLY A 503 20.79 -21.24 3.91
CA GLY A 503 21.49 -22.46 3.44
C GLY A 503 22.93 -22.25 2.95
N LYS A 504 23.58 -23.34 2.50
CA LYS A 504 24.97 -23.32 2.01
C LYS A 504 25.01 -23.04 0.51
N THR A 505 25.79 -22.04 0.11
CA THR A 505 26.02 -21.73 -1.30
C THR A 505 26.89 -22.77 -1.99
N LYS A 506 26.56 -23.09 -3.24
CA LYS A 506 27.26 -24.05 -4.09
C LYS A 506 28.05 -23.30 -5.17
N ARG A 507 29.37 -23.42 -5.12
CA ARG A 507 30.27 -22.80 -6.10
C ARG A 507 31.16 -23.85 -6.77
N SER A 508 31.03 -24.00 -8.09
CA SER A 508 31.88 -24.87 -8.90
C SER A 508 33.30 -24.27 -9.01
N PRO A 509 34.35 -25.03 -8.67
CA PRO A 509 35.74 -24.61 -8.87
C PRO A 509 36.04 -24.24 -10.33
N GLU A 510 35.47 -24.98 -11.28
CA GLU A 510 35.65 -24.77 -12.72
C GLU A 510 35.02 -23.45 -13.19
N ALA A 511 33.83 -23.12 -12.66
CA ALA A 511 33.17 -21.85 -12.96
C ALA A 511 33.96 -20.65 -12.41
N LEU A 512 34.48 -20.76 -11.19
CA LEU A 512 35.33 -19.72 -10.59
C LEU A 512 36.65 -19.54 -11.36
N GLU A 513 37.24 -20.63 -11.85
CA GLU A 513 38.46 -20.58 -12.67
C GLU A 513 38.20 -19.91 -14.03
N ALA A 514 37.06 -20.18 -14.67
CA ALA A 514 36.65 -19.49 -15.89
C ALA A 514 36.55 -17.96 -15.68
N LEU A 515 35.95 -17.53 -14.56
CA LEU A 515 35.87 -16.11 -14.20
C LEU A 515 37.24 -15.49 -13.88
N ARG A 516 38.12 -16.22 -13.19
CA ARG A 516 39.51 -15.76 -12.93
C ARG A 516 40.27 -15.56 -14.23
N LYS A 517 40.20 -16.52 -15.15
CA LYS A 517 40.83 -16.44 -16.47
C LYS A 517 40.28 -15.25 -17.27
N ALA A 518 38.96 -15.07 -17.25
CA ALA A 518 38.30 -13.95 -17.93
C ALA A 518 38.75 -12.59 -17.37
N ARG A 519 38.87 -12.46 -16.05
CA ARG A 519 39.32 -11.22 -15.40
C ARG A 519 40.80 -10.94 -15.65
N ALA A 520 41.65 -11.98 -15.68
CA ALA A 520 43.06 -11.87 -16.04
C ALA A 520 43.28 -11.49 -17.52
N ALA A 521 42.31 -11.77 -18.39
CA ALA A 521 42.35 -11.42 -19.80
C ALA A 521 41.95 -9.95 -20.08
N ILE A 522 41.44 -9.21 -19.08
CA ILE A 522 41.15 -7.78 -19.23
C ILE A 522 42.44 -6.98 -19.06
N PRO A 523 42.91 -6.26 -20.10
CA PRO A 523 44.03 -5.34 -19.94
C PRO A 523 43.60 -4.15 -19.08
N ASP A 524 44.52 -3.64 -18.24
CA ASP A 524 44.35 -2.31 -17.64
C ASP A 524 44.20 -1.30 -18.78
N ALA A 525 42.99 -0.82 -19.00
CA ALA A 525 42.62 -0.03 -20.17
C ALA A 525 41.71 1.12 -19.77
N THR A 526 41.93 2.28 -20.40
CA THR A 526 41.01 3.40 -20.32
C THR A 526 40.22 3.48 -21.63
N TYR A 527 38.93 3.71 -21.51
CA TYR A 527 37.99 3.81 -22.61
C TYR A 527 37.36 5.20 -22.60
N ASP A 528 37.30 5.83 -23.77
CA ASP A 528 36.46 6.99 -24.03
C ASP A 528 35.06 6.47 -24.42
N VAL A 529 34.07 6.79 -23.61
CA VAL A 529 32.66 6.52 -23.90
C VAL A 529 32.00 7.84 -24.24
N THR A 530 31.80 8.05 -25.54
CA THR A 530 31.20 9.26 -26.07
C THR A 530 29.70 9.08 -26.20
N ASP A 531 28.94 9.88 -25.46
CA ASP A 531 27.53 10.10 -25.72
C ASP A 531 27.36 11.34 -26.61
N ARG A 532 26.11 11.75 -26.87
CA ARG A 532 25.84 12.87 -27.77
C ARG A 532 26.15 14.26 -27.18
N ARG A 533 26.63 14.35 -25.94
CA ARG A 533 26.84 15.61 -25.19
C ARG A 533 28.17 15.71 -24.46
N GLY A 534 28.91 14.62 -24.38
CA GLY A 534 30.20 14.58 -23.70
C GLY A 534 30.92 13.26 -23.94
N THR A 535 32.18 13.23 -23.55
CA THR A 535 32.95 11.98 -23.48
C THR A 535 33.31 11.76 -22.03
N SER A 536 32.78 10.67 -21.47
CA SER A 536 33.21 10.14 -20.18
C SER A 536 34.37 9.18 -20.40
N ARG A 537 35.26 9.10 -19.41
CA ARG A 537 36.35 8.13 -19.38
C ARG A 537 36.05 7.05 -18.38
N VAL A 538 36.27 5.80 -18.80
CA VAL A 538 36.15 4.62 -17.95
C VAL A 538 37.49 3.90 -17.95
N SER A 539 38.10 3.76 -16.79
CA SER A 539 39.28 2.91 -16.59
C SER A 539 38.86 1.60 -15.99
N VAL A 540 39.13 0.50 -16.68
CA VAL A 540 38.92 -0.86 -16.19
C VAL A 540 40.28 -1.46 -15.84
N GLY A 541 40.39 -2.01 -14.64
CA GLY A 541 41.62 -2.62 -14.13
C GLY A 541 41.35 -3.35 -12.81
N ARG A 542 42.26 -3.23 -11.83
CA ARG A 542 42.01 -3.78 -10.48
C ARG A 542 40.76 -3.19 -9.82
N ALA A 543 40.54 -1.90 -9.98
CA ALA A 543 39.31 -1.19 -9.66
C ALA A 543 38.78 -0.53 -10.93
N THR A 544 37.47 -0.38 -11.03
CA THR A 544 36.86 0.29 -12.17
C THR A 544 36.55 1.73 -11.79
N ARG A 545 36.99 2.70 -12.60
CA ARG A 545 36.76 4.13 -12.34
C ARG A 545 36.13 4.80 -13.53
N TRP A 546 35.29 5.79 -13.28
CA TRP A 546 34.71 6.62 -14.33
C TRP A 546 34.52 8.07 -13.88
N ASP A 547 34.52 8.99 -14.84
CA ASP A 547 34.13 10.39 -14.60
C ASP A 547 32.72 10.68 -15.16
N THR A 548 32.01 11.55 -14.47
CA THR A 548 30.76 12.15 -14.95
C THR A 548 30.98 13.66 -15.07
N PRO A 549 31.54 14.13 -16.21
CA PRO A 549 31.99 15.53 -16.35
C PRO A 549 30.90 16.56 -16.06
N ARG A 550 29.63 16.26 -16.37
CA ARG A 550 28.48 17.18 -16.13
C ARG A 550 28.25 17.44 -14.65
N LEU A 551 28.47 16.41 -13.81
CA LEU A 551 28.34 16.47 -12.35
C LEU A 551 29.64 16.88 -11.65
N GLY A 552 30.75 16.98 -12.39
CA GLY A 552 32.08 17.09 -11.78
C GLY A 552 32.40 15.92 -10.85
N GLU A 553 31.75 14.77 -11.06
CA GLU A 553 31.84 13.58 -10.23
C GLU A 553 32.92 12.64 -10.75
N ILE A 554 33.65 12.03 -9.83
CA ILE A 554 34.53 10.89 -10.13
C ILE A 554 34.11 9.73 -9.24
N THR A 555 33.92 8.56 -9.86
CA THR A 555 33.41 7.37 -9.19
C THR A 555 34.37 6.20 -9.33
N GLU A 556 34.51 5.43 -8.26
CA GLU A 556 35.36 4.24 -8.19
C GLU A 556 34.60 3.05 -7.63
N TYR A 557 34.63 1.92 -8.33
CA TYR A 557 34.14 0.63 -7.86
C TYR A 557 35.31 -0.30 -7.59
N ASP A 558 35.48 -0.68 -6.32
CA ASP A 558 36.58 -1.54 -5.88
C ASP A 558 36.25 -3.05 -5.88
N GLY A 559 35.02 -3.41 -6.31
CA GLY A 559 34.49 -4.77 -6.26
C GLY A 559 33.47 -5.00 -5.13
N LYS A 560 33.37 -4.10 -4.14
CA LYS A 560 32.38 -4.15 -3.06
C LYS A 560 31.64 -2.84 -2.86
N VAL A 561 32.32 -1.70 -3.00
CA VAL A 561 31.80 -0.37 -2.73
C VAL A 561 31.98 0.51 -3.96
N ILE A 562 30.95 1.28 -4.29
CA ILE A 562 31.00 2.38 -5.25
C ILE A 562 31.24 3.66 -4.45
N SER A 563 32.34 4.36 -4.72
CA SER A 563 32.69 5.62 -4.07
C SER A 563 32.60 6.77 -5.07
N SER A 564 31.57 7.60 -4.93
CA SER A 564 31.35 8.82 -5.73
C SER A 564 31.88 10.05 -5.01
N THR A 565 32.65 10.91 -5.69
CA THR A 565 33.21 12.14 -5.11
C THR A 565 32.73 13.37 -5.87
N TYR A 566 32.20 14.37 -5.14
CA TYR A 566 31.72 15.66 -5.64
C TYR A 566 32.55 16.81 -5.04
N PRO A 567 33.61 17.26 -5.71
CA PRO A 567 34.53 18.27 -5.16
C PRO A 567 33.87 19.63 -4.92
N GLU A 568 32.93 20.05 -5.79
CA GLU A 568 32.20 21.33 -5.62
C GLU A 568 31.37 21.34 -4.34
N LEU A 569 30.79 20.19 -3.99
CA LEU A 569 29.96 20.00 -2.80
C LEU A 569 30.75 19.63 -1.53
N ASP A 570 32.06 19.34 -1.66
CA ASP A 570 32.91 18.81 -0.57
C ASP A 570 32.34 17.52 0.06
N LEU A 571 31.81 16.64 -0.79
CA LEU A 571 31.09 15.42 -0.39
C LEU A 571 31.61 14.20 -1.16
N ALA A 572 31.86 13.10 -0.46
CA ALA A 572 31.98 11.77 -1.05
C ALA A 572 30.99 10.80 -0.42
N VAL A 573 30.43 9.93 -1.25
CA VAL A 573 29.40 8.96 -0.91
C VAL A 573 29.90 7.57 -1.27
N GLY A 574 30.07 6.71 -0.27
CA GLY A 574 30.32 5.29 -0.46
C GLY A 574 29.02 4.53 -0.46
N ARG A 575 28.76 3.69 -1.47
CA ARG A 575 27.57 2.86 -1.57
C ARG A 575 27.98 1.40 -1.66
N ARG A 576 27.49 0.58 -0.74
CA ARG A 576 27.77 -0.85 -0.75
C ARG A 576 27.04 -1.52 -1.91
N VAL A 577 27.73 -2.36 -2.66
CA VAL A 577 27.18 -3.21 -3.73
C VAL A 577 27.17 -4.67 -3.28
N ASP A 578 28.25 -5.11 -2.63
CA ASP A 578 28.41 -6.48 -2.11
C ASP A 578 27.99 -7.56 -3.13
N GLY A 579 27.06 -8.44 -2.74
CA GLY A 579 26.58 -9.56 -3.55
C GLY A 579 25.82 -9.15 -4.82
N ALA A 580 25.39 -7.90 -4.95
CA ALA A 580 24.76 -7.40 -6.18
C ALA A 580 25.75 -7.14 -7.32
N GLY A 581 27.06 -7.24 -7.06
CA GLY A 581 28.12 -6.90 -8.03
C GLY A 581 27.95 -7.52 -9.43
N PRO A 582 27.56 -8.80 -9.57
CA PRO A 582 27.32 -9.42 -10.88
C PRO A 582 26.24 -8.72 -11.71
N TRP A 583 25.12 -8.34 -11.10
CA TRP A 583 24.00 -7.68 -11.78
C TRP A 583 24.35 -6.24 -12.13
N PHE A 584 24.98 -5.50 -11.21
CA PHE A 584 25.53 -4.17 -11.49
C PHE A 584 26.48 -4.19 -12.72
N LEU A 585 27.45 -5.11 -12.74
CA LEU A 585 28.38 -5.23 -13.87
C LEU A 585 27.66 -5.67 -15.14
N ALA A 586 26.74 -6.62 -15.08
CA ALA A 586 25.98 -7.07 -16.24
C ALA A 586 25.14 -5.94 -16.89
N SER A 587 24.67 -4.97 -16.09
CA SER A 587 23.87 -3.83 -16.56
C SER A 587 24.70 -2.75 -17.24
N ASP A 588 25.85 -2.38 -16.68
CA ASP A 588 26.62 -1.20 -17.11
C ASP A 588 27.98 -1.50 -17.74
N LEU A 589 28.57 -2.65 -17.41
CA LEU A 589 29.91 -3.08 -17.81
C LEU A 589 29.90 -4.58 -18.14
N ALA A 590 28.99 -5.01 -19.00
CA ALA A 590 28.73 -6.43 -19.26
C ALA A 590 29.97 -7.22 -19.74
N PHE A 591 31.00 -6.52 -20.22
CA PHE A 591 32.28 -7.10 -20.63
C PHE A 591 33.29 -7.31 -19.49
N VAL A 592 32.98 -6.86 -18.27
CA VAL A 592 33.81 -6.97 -17.07
C VAL A 592 33.29 -8.10 -16.17
N PRO A 593 34.03 -9.22 -16.03
CA PRO A 593 33.65 -10.33 -15.15
C PRO A 593 33.59 -9.90 -13.68
N PRO A 594 32.62 -10.39 -12.90
CA PRO A 594 32.54 -10.11 -11.47
C PRO A 594 33.77 -10.60 -10.71
N ALA A 595 34.10 -9.91 -9.62
CA ALA A 595 35.16 -10.34 -8.73
C ALA A 595 34.66 -11.52 -7.89
N GLU A 596 35.54 -12.47 -7.58
CA GLU A 596 35.17 -13.61 -6.73
C GLU A 596 34.61 -13.19 -5.36
N ALA A 597 35.08 -12.06 -4.82
CA ALA A 597 34.58 -11.50 -3.56
C ALA A 597 33.09 -11.06 -3.64
N ALA A 598 32.58 -10.71 -4.83
CA ALA A 598 31.17 -10.39 -5.03
C ALA A 598 30.29 -11.66 -5.17
N LEU A 599 30.91 -12.85 -5.24
CA LEU A 599 30.23 -14.14 -5.42
C LEU A 599 30.17 -14.95 -4.11
N GLU A 600 30.60 -14.38 -2.98
CA GLU A 600 30.78 -15.11 -1.72
C GLU A 600 29.50 -15.83 -1.26
N ASN A 601 28.36 -15.18 -1.46
CA ASN A 601 27.04 -15.65 -1.04
C ASN A 601 26.13 -16.05 -2.22
N LEU A 602 26.70 -16.42 -3.37
CA LEU A 602 25.94 -16.79 -4.56
C LEU A 602 26.23 -18.21 -5.02
N ASP A 603 25.20 -18.83 -5.61
CA ASP A 603 25.32 -20.11 -6.28
C ASP A 603 25.89 -19.88 -7.68
N VAL A 604 27.04 -20.51 -7.94
CA VAL A 604 27.79 -20.32 -9.19
C VAL A 604 28.14 -21.69 -9.76
N SER A 605 27.66 -21.97 -10.97
CA SER A 605 27.84 -23.25 -11.64
C SER A 605 28.37 -23.08 -13.07
N LEU A 606 28.95 -24.14 -13.62
CA LEU A 606 29.32 -24.22 -15.02
C LEU A 606 28.26 -25.05 -15.74
N THR A 607 27.67 -24.49 -16.79
CA THR A 607 26.69 -25.19 -17.63
C THR A 607 27.39 -26.19 -18.56
N THR A 608 26.63 -27.12 -19.14
CA THR A 608 27.15 -28.15 -20.05
C THR A 608 27.74 -27.58 -21.34
N ASP A 609 27.30 -26.40 -21.76
CA ASP A 609 27.83 -25.65 -22.91
C ASP A 609 28.96 -24.67 -22.53
N GLY A 610 29.45 -24.72 -21.29
CA GLY A 610 30.62 -23.96 -20.82
C GLY A 610 30.34 -22.50 -20.43
N ALA A 611 29.08 -22.13 -20.24
CA ALA A 611 28.71 -20.83 -19.67
C ALA A 611 28.83 -20.86 -18.14
N VAL A 612 29.16 -19.72 -17.54
CA VAL A 612 29.12 -19.54 -16.09
C VAL A 612 27.73 -19.05 -15.72
N ARG A 613 26.99 -19.83 -14.93
CA ARG A 613 25.67 -19.47 -14.41
C ARG A 613 25.80 -18.98 -12.98
N ILE A 614 25.29 -17.78 -12.72
CA ILE A 614 25.17 -17.17 -11.40
C ILE A 614 23.68 -17.18 -11.06
N GLU A 615 23.28 -18.07 -10.17
CA GLU A 615 21.88 -18.26 -9.81
C GLU A 615 21.40 -17.10 -8.94
N ALA A 616 20.24 -16.56 -9.33
CA ALA A 616 19.56 -15.58 -8.51
C ALA A 616 19.10 -16.22 -7.20
N PRO A 617 19.41 -15.61 -6.05
CA PRO A 617 18.93 -16.10 -4.77
C PRO A 617 17.39 -16.06 -4.75
N ARG A 618 16.78 -17.20 -4.39
CA ARG A 618 15.33 -17.26 -4.15
C ARG A 618 15.08 -17.10 -2.66
N LEU A 619 14.35 -16.05 -2.28
CA LEU A 619 13.83 -15.92 -0.93
C LEU A 619 12.73 -16.96 -0.72
N ARG A 620 12.75 -17.59 0.46
CA ARG A 620 11.85 -18.70 0.80
C ARG A 620 10.63 -18.24 1.61
N THR A 621 10.42 -16.93 1.69
CA THR A 621 9.40 -16.29 2.54
C THR A 621 8.13 -16.04 1.74
N GLU A 622 6.99 -16.25 2.39
CA GLU A 622 5.60 -16.10 1.91
C GLU A 622 5.21 -14.64 1.56
N ASP A 623 6.17 -13.70 1.54
CA ASP A 623 5.95 -12.28 1.21
C ASP A 623 6.25 -12.00 -0.27
N ASP A 624 5.21 -11.68 -1.04
CA ASP A 624 5.19 -11.45 -2.50
C ASP A 624 5.84 -10.13 -2.98
N GLY A 625 6.57 -9.42 -2.10
CA GLY A 625 7.12 -8.10 -2.43
C GLY A 625 8.57 -8.07 -2.90
N GLN A 626 9.27 -9.21 -2.93
CA GLN A 626 10.70 -9.24 -3.26
C GLN A 626 10.92 -9.34 -4.78
N PRO A 627 11.80 -8.52 -5.37
CA PRO A 627 12.12 -8.64 -6.78
C PRO A 627 12.75 -10.00 -7.04
N GLU A 628 12.17 -10.73 -7.99
CA GLU A 628 12.84 -11.89 -8.56
C GLU A 628 14.04 -11.39 -9.35
N LEU A 629 15.23 -11.49 -8.74
CA LEU A 629 16.47 -11.31 -9.46
C LEU A 629 16.53 -12.32 -10.60
N GLU A 630 16.94 -11.86 -11.78
CA GLU A 630 17.12 -12.76 -12.92
C GLU A 630 18.43 -13.54 -12.73
N THR A 631 18.42 -14.82 -13.07
CA THR A 631 19.65 -15.63 -13.09
C THR A 631 20.53 -15.19 -14.25
N LEU A 632 21.83 -15.00 -14.01
CA LEU A 632 22.77 -14.56 -15.05
C LEU A 632 23.51 -15.76 -15.66
N GLU A 633 23.62 -15.81 -16.98
CA GLU A 633 24.53 -16.70 -17.71
C GLU A 633 25.55 -15.89 -18.50
N LEU A 634 26.83 -16.09 -18.17
CA LEU A 634 27.98 -15.45 -18.81
C LEU A 634 28.63 -16.43 -19.79
N ARG A 635 28.73 -16.03 -21.05
CA ARG A 635 29.35 -16.83 -22.11
C ARG A 635 30.61 -16.15 -22.61
N PHE A 636 31.62 -16.96 -22.90
CA PHE A 636 32.96 -16.49 -23.24
C PHE A 636 33.32 -16.77 -24.71
N ASP A 637 34.19 -15.94 -25.28
CA ASP A 637 34.88 -16.19 -26.54
C ASP A 637 36.11 -17.11 -26.35
N ASP A 638 36.79 -17.46 -27.45
CA ASP A 638 37.97 -18.33 -27.41
C ASP A 638 39.15 -17.72 -26.63
N ALA A 639 39.18 -16.39 -26.45
CA ALA A 639 40.15 -15.67 -25.66
C ALA A 639 39.77 -15.59 -24.15
N GLY A 640 38.60 -16.12 -23.78
CA GLY A 640 38.09 -16.08 -22.41
C GLY A 640 37.42 -14.77 -22.01
N ARG A 641 37.07 -13.90 -22.96
CA ARG A 641 36.35 -12.64 -22.69
C ARG A 641 34.85 -12.86 -22.79
N ILE A 642 34.05 -12.11 -22.01
CA ILE A 642 32.59 -12.23 -22.09
C ILE A 642 32.11 -11.74 -23.47
N ARG A 643 31.36 -12.58 -24.18
CA ARG A 643 30.74 -12.28 -25.48
C ARG A 643 29.21 -12.12 -25.40
N GLU A 644 28.59 -12.73 -24.39
CA GLU A 644 27.13 -12.71 -24.21
C GLU A 644 26.80 -12.84 -22.71
N VAL A 645 25.83 -12.04 -22.26
CA VAL A 645 25.20 -12.13 -20.94
C VAL A 645 23.71 -12.40 -21.15
N ARG A 646 23.19 -13.51 -20.61
CA ARG A 646 21.75 -13.80 -20.62
C ARG A 646 21.18 -13.59 -19.23
N TRP A 647 20.06 -12.90 -19.17
CA TRP A 647 19.26 -12.73 -17.96
C TRP A 647 18.08 -13.68 -18.09
N LEU A 648 17.98 -14.63 -17.17
CA LEU A 648 16.99 -15.68 -17.19
C LEU A 648 15.92 -15.38 -16.13
N ASP A 649 14.68 -15.29 -16.58
CA ASP A 649 13.48 -15.09 -15.77
C ASP A 649 12.44 -16.12 -16.18
N ASN A 650 12.07 -17.04 -15.28
CA ASN A 650 10.91 -17.92 -15.43
C ASN A 650 10.71 -18.49 -16.86
N GLY A 651 11.78 -19.06 -17.43
CA GLY A 651 11.79 -19.72 -18.75
C GLY A 651 11.87 -18.81 -19.98
N ALA A 652 11.83 -17.48 -19.81
CA ALA A 652 12.22 -16.51 -20.83
C ALA A 652 13.63 -15.99 -20.57
N ALA A 653 14.28 -15.43 -21.59
CA ALA A 653 15.61 -14.85 -21.44
C ALA A 653 15.74 -13.59 -22.28
N ARG A 654 16.26 -12.53 -21.67
CA ARG A 654 16.77 -11.36 -22.39
C ARG A 654 18.30 -11.45 -22.48
N ARG A 655 18.90 -10.86 -23.51
CA ARG A 655 20.34 -11.02 -23.78
C ARG A 655 21.06 -9.72 -24.13
N THR A 656 22.27 -9.60 -23.61
CA THR A 656 23.27 -8.58 -23.97
C THR A 656 24.37 -9.26 -24.77
N THR A 657 24.75 -8.73 -25.93
CA THR A 657 25.88 -9.23 -26.74
C THR A 657 27.02 -8.23 -26.75
N ILE A 658 28.27 -8.73 -26.77
CA ILE A 658 29.48 -7.92 -26.65
C ILE A 658 30.41 -8.26 -27.80
N ASP A 659 30.71 -7.26 -28.62
CA ASP A 659 31.65 -7.35 -29.72
C ASP A 659 32.99 -6.73 -29.31
N HIS A 660 34.06 -7.53 -29.35
CA HIS A 660 35.43 -7.08 -29.09
C HIS A 660 36.13 -6.80 -30.42
N GLU A 661 36.34 -5.52 -30.75
CA GLU A 661 36.88 -5.09 -32.05
C GLU A 661 38.43 -5.09 -32.08
N HIS A 662 38.98 -5.05 -33.30
CA HIS A 662 40.43 -4.96 -33.51
C HIS A 662 40.95 -3.58 -33.08
N GLY A 663 41.87 -3.55 -32.11
CA GLY A 663 42.40 -2.30 -31.53
C GLY A 663 42.02 -2.07 -30.05
N GLY A 664 41.22 -2.97 -29.46
CA GLY A 664 40.85 -2.93 -28.05
C GLY A 664 39.50 -2.27 -27.75
N ASP A 665 38.79 -1.80 -28.78
CA ASP A 665 37.44 -1.26 -28.66
C ASP A 665 36.43 -2.35 -28.29
N VAL A 666 35.41 -1.98 -27.49
CA VAL A 666 34.34 -2.89 -27.07
C VAL A 666 32.99 -2.26 -27.39
N VAL A 667 32.10 -3.04 -28.01
CA VAL A 667 30.73 -2.63 -28.32
C VAL A 667 29.75 -3.51 -27.57
N VAL A 668 28.91 -2.91 -26.73
CA VAL A 668 27.90 -3.61 -25.93
C VAL A 668 26.52 -3.33 -26.51
N HIS A 669 25.80 -4.39 -26.84
CA HIS A 669 24.42 -4.36 -27.33
C HIS A 669 23.49 -4.85 -26.23
N HIS A 670 22.75 -3.94 -25.61
CA HIS A 670 21.85 -4.24 -24.50
C HIS A 670 20.49 -4.76 -25.00
N PRO A 671 19.70 -5.45 -24.14
CA PRO A 671 18.47 -6.10 -24.57
C PRO A 671 17.39 -5.12 -25.05
N ASP A 672 17.36 -3.93 -24.48
CA ASP A 672 16.48 -2.79 -24.80
C ASP A 672 16.82 -2.10 -26.15
N GLY A 673 17.85 -2.58 -26.86
CA GLY A 673 18.31 -2.05 -28.13
C GLY A 673 19.36 -0.94 -28.01
N ARG A 674 19.76 -0.57 -26.79
CA ARG A 674 20.85 0.37 -26.56
C ARG A 674 22.18 -0.23 -27.04
N VAL A 675 23.00 0.60 -27.70
CA VAL A 675 24.35 0.23 -28.12
C VAL A 675 25.35 1.21 -27.52
N VAL A 676 26.27 0.71 -26.69
CA VAL A 676 27.32 1.50 -26.03
C VAL A 676 28.66 1.11 -26.62
N ARG A 677 29.45 2.11 -27.04
CA ARG A 677 30.79 1.91 -27.60
C ARG A 677 31.86 2.45 -26.67
N PHE A 678 32.74 1.56 -26.23
CA PHE A 678 33.92 1.85 -25.43
C PHE A 678 35.12 1.91 -26.35
N ARG A 679 35.57 3.12 -26.68
CA ARG A 679 36.73 3.32 -27.55
C ARG A 679 38.00 3.32 -26.73
N HIS A 680 38.97 2.49 -27.06
CA HIS A 680 40.23 2.40 -26.33
C HIS A 680 41.00 3.74 -26.41
N ALA A 681 41.24 4.37 -25.25
CA ALA A 681 41.81 5.71 -25.14
C ALA A 681 43.36 5.73 -25.12
N GLY A 682 44.02 4.57 -25.23
CA GLY A 682 45.48 4.46 -25.24
C GLY A 682 46.12 4.85 -23.90
N ALA A 683 47.19 5.66 -23.92
CA ALA A 683 47.96 6.06 -22.73
C ALA A 683 47.31 7.19 -21.88
N ARG A 684 46.06 7.58 -22.18
CA ARG A 684 45.34 8.60 -21.40
C ARG A 684 44.93 8.04 -20.04
N THR A 685 45.16 8.80 -18.97
CA THR A 685 44.83 8.39 -17.60
C THR A 685 43.55 9.07 -17.10
N MET A 686 42.94 8.45 -16.09
CA MET A 686 41.82 9.04 -15.34
C MET A 686 42.23 10.35 -14.66
N PRO A 687 41.31 11.32 -14.50
CA PRO A 687 41.52 12.47 -13.64
C PRO A 687 41.83 12.03 -12.19
N PRO A 688 42.65 12.78 -11.45
CA PRO A 688 42.85 12.50 -10.04
C PRO A 688 41.57 12.78 -9.24
N VAL A 689 41.26 11.90 -8.28
CA VAL A 689 40.17 12.12 -7.32
C VAL A 689 40.59 13.23 -6.35
N SER A 690 39.90 14.36 -6.39
CA SER A 690 40.13 15.46 -5.45
C SER A 690 39.79 15.04 -4.02
N ALA A 691 40.60 15.46 -3.05
CA ALA A 691 40.32 15.21 -1.64
C ALA A 691 39.09 16.02 -1.18
N VAL A 692 38.18 15.35 -0.47
CA VAL A 692 37.01 15.97 0.19
C VAL A 692 37.00 15.65 1.68
N THR A 693 36.38 16.53 2.47
CA THR A 693 36.38 16.45 3.94
C THR A 693 35.13 15.77 4.52
N THR A 694 34.02 15.75 3.78
CA THR A 694 32.79 15.08 4.19
C THR A 694 32.64 13.76 3.46
N ARG A 695 32.51 12.68 4.22
CA ARG A 695 32.31 11.32 3.70
C ARG A 695 31.15 10.67 4.44
N ILE A 696 30.30 9.97 3.71
CA ILE A 696 29.17 9.19 4.22
C ILE A 696 29.07 7.86 3.47
N GLU A 697 28.48 6.87 4.11
CA GLU A 697 28.14 5.60 3.49
C GLU A 697 26.61 5.44 3.41
N VAL A 698 26.12 4.89 2.31
CA VAL A 698 24.69 4.64 2.04
C VAL A 698 24.45 3.17 1.67
N PRO A 699 23.26 2.60 2.00
CA PRO A 699 22.16 3.21 2.75
C PRO A 699 22.53 3.50 4.22
N VAL A 700 21.78 4.41 4.84
CA VAL A 700 22.01 4.86 6.21
C VAL A 700 20.96 4.27 7.15
N ALA A 701 21.29 4.15 8.44
CA ALA A 701 20.30 3.68 9.41
C ALA A 701 19.20 4.73 9.67
N VAL A 702 18.06 4.28 10.19
CA VAL A 702 17.02 5.20 10.69
C VAL A 702 17.56 6.10 11.81
N PRO A 703 17.12 7.38 11.90
CA PRO A 703 17.67 8.33 12.87
C PRO A 703 17.67 7.85 14.34
N ALA A 704 16.66 7.07 14.74
CA ALA A 704 16.56 6.53 16.10
C ALA A 704 17.72 5.57 16.45
N ARG A 705 18.12 4.70 15.52
CA ARG A 705 19.24 3.77 15.71
C ARG A 705 20.58 4.52 15.75
N ILE A 706 20.71 5.55 14.92
CA ILE A 706 21.89 6.42 14.93
C ILE A 706 21.99 7.17 16.26
N ASP A 707 20.87 7.66 16.81
CA ASP A 707 20.82 8.32 18.12
C ASP A 707 21.23 7.40 19.26
N ALA A 708 20.77 6.13 19.24
CA ALA A 708 21.22 5.13 20.19
C ALA A 708 22.75 4.94 20.11
N ARG A 709 23.32 4.82 18.90
CA ARG A 709 24.78 4.71 18.73
C ARG A 709 25.52 5.98 19.17
N LEU A 710 25.00 7.17 18.84
CA LEU A 710 25.56 8.46 19.25
C LEU A 710 25.65 8.60 20.78
N SER A 711 24.70 8.04 21.52
CA SER A 711 24.71 8.06 22.99
C SER A 711 25.89 7.29 23.61
N THR A 712 26.46 6.34 22.88
CA THR A 712 27.60 5.52 23.30
C THR A 712 28.96 6.12 22.91
N LEU A 713 28.96 7.11 22.01
CA LEU A 713 30.18 7.70 21.44
C LEU A 713 30.53 9.01 22.15
N THR A 714 31.83 9.29 22.30
CA THR A 714 32.30 10.55 22.86
C THR A 714 32.01 11.70 21.91
N SER A 715 31.25 12.71 22.37
CA SER A 715 30.92 13.91 21.59
C SER A 715 32.18 14.57 21.02
N GLY A 716 32.16 14.89 19.72
CA GLY A 716 33.29 15.49 19.01
C GLY A 716 34.40 14.54 18.54
N SER A 717 34.37 13.26 18.92
CA SER A 717 35.28 12.25 18.35
C SER A 717 34.99 11.99 16.87
N ASP A 718 35.97 11.47 16.12
CA ASP A 718 35.79 11.18 14.68
C ASP A 718 34.64 10.20 14.42
N ALA A 719 34.48 9.17 15.27
CA ALA A 719 33.37 8.22 15.18
C ALA A 719 32.02 8.89 15.46
N TRP A 720 31.95 9.80 16.42
CA TRP A 720 30.73 10.56 16.72
C TRP A 720 30.37 11.51 15.56
N ILE A 721 31.36 12.16 14.96
CA ILE A 721 31.17 13.02 13.80
C ILE A 721 30.72 12.23 12.57
N ALA A 722 31.30 11.05 12.33
CA ALA A 722 30.86 10.14 11.28
C ALA A 722 29.39 9.73 11.48
N ALA A 723 29.00 9.36 12.71
CA ALA A 723 27.61 9.03 13.03
C ALA A 723 26.65 10.24 12.87
N GLN A 724 27.08 11.47 13.20
CA GLN A 724 26.27 12.66 12.93
C GLN A 724 26.13 12.95 11.43
N ARG A 725 27.16 12.70 10.61
CA ARG A 725 27.08 12.82 9.15
C ARG A 725 26.13 11.79 8.54
N GLU A 726 26.16 10.55 9.06
CA GLU A 726 25.17 9.52 8.72
C GLU A 726 23.75 9.99 9.09
N LYS A 727 23.57 10.57 10.28
CA LYS A 727 22.30 11.14 10.71
C LYS A 727 21.84 12.25 9.76
N LEU A 728 22.73 13.17 9.36
CA LEU A 728 22.40 14.23 8.41
C LEU A 728 21.89 13.67 7.07
N ALA A 729 22.55 12.63 6.54
CA ALA A 729 22.10 11.96 5.32
C ALA A 729 20.72 11.28 5.51
N ALA A 730 20.47 10.64 6.66
CA ALA A 730 19.18 10.04 6.99
C ALA A 730 18.07 11.09 7.10
N CYS A 731 18.32 12.20 7.80
CA CYS A 731 17.36 13.30 7.90
C CYS A 731 17.07 13.91 6.52
N ALA A 732 18.09 14.05 5.67
CA ALA A 732 17.92 14.56 4.30
C ALA A 732 17.07 13.62 3.45
N ALA A 733 17.32 12.31 3.52
CA ALA A 733 16.52 11.29 2.82
C ALA A 733 15.04 11.31 3.24
N LEU A 734 14.77 11.55 4.54
CA LEU A 734 13.42 11.65 5.10
C LEU A 734 12.79 13.04 4.94
N ALA A 735 13.53 14.03 4.41
CA ALA A 735 13.13 15.43 4.40
C ALA A 735 12.75 16.00 5.79
N ASP A 736 13.39 15.50 6.86
CA ASP A 736 13.18 15.95 8.24
C ASP A 736 14.12 17.13 8.58
N ASP A 737 13.59 18.33 8.39
CA ASP A 737 14.29 19.60 8.63
C ASP A 737 14.71 19.77 10.12
N ASN A 738 13.97 19.19 11.08
CA ASN A 738 14.29 19.32 12.49
C ASN A 738 15.45 18.41 12.87
N CYS A 739 15.38 17.13 12.45
CA CYS A 739 16.45 16.16 12.58
C CYS A 739 17.77 16.71 11.99
N GLY A 740 17.72 17.22 10.75
CA GLY A 740 18.90 17.73 10.05
C GLY A 740 19.54 18.95 10.73
N ARG A 741 18.73 19.93 11.16
CA ARG A 741 19.24 21.11 11.87
C ARG A 741 19.85 20.75 13.23
N THR A 742 19.22 19.85 13.98
CA THR A 742 19.75 19.41 15.28
C THR A 742 21.10 18.73 15.12
N ALA A 743 21.22 17.78 14.20
CA ALA A 743 22.48 17.09 13.93
C ALA A 743 23.59 18.08 13.50
N LEU A 744 23.29 19.02 12.59
CA LEU A 744 24.26 20.03 12.15
C LEU A 744 24.69 20.96 13.29
N THR A 745 23.75 21.36 14.15
CA THR A 745 24.02 22.20 15.32
C THR A 745 24.90 21.46 16.33
N SER A 746 24.64 20.17 16.57
CA SER A 746 25.49 19.34 17.43
C SER A 746 26.92 19.26 16.90
N ILE A 747 27.11 19.08 15.59
CA ILE A 747 28.43 19.11 14.95
C ILE A 747 29.12 20.47 15.17
N LEU A 748 28.40 21.57 14.93
CA LEU A 748 28.93 22.93 15.13
C LEU A 748 29.34 23.15 16.59
N SER A 749 28.52 22.73 17.55
CA SER A 749 28.81 22.86 18.97
C SER A 749 30.02 22.03 19.41
N ALA A 750 30.20 20.83 18.85
CA ALA A 750 31.30 19.95 19.22
C ALA A 750 32.65 20.36 18.62
N ARG A 751 32.67 20.85 17.36
CA ARG A 751 33.91 21.19 16.63
C ARG A 751 34.19 22.68 16.47
N GLY A 752 33.22 23.54 16.77
CA GLY A 752 33.27 24.99 16.52
C GLY A 752 33.08 25.41 15.06
N LYS A 753 33.08 24.46 14.11
CA LYS A 753 32.84 24.70 12.68
C LYS A 753 32.16 23.52 11.99
N ILE A 754 31.42 23.81 10.92
CA ILE A 754 30.91 22.81 9.97
C ILE A 754 31.75 22.81 8.70
N THR A 755 31.70 21.71 7.96
CA THR A 755 32.28 21.57 6.63
C THR A 755 31.26 21.96 5.56
N ARG A 756 31.70 22.21 4.33
CA ARG A 756 30.79 22.51 3.22
C ARG A 756 29.87 21.32 2.93
N GLY A 757 30.40 20.10 2.93
CA GLY A 757 29.58 18.91 2.67
C GLY A 757 28.50 18.65 3.74
N GLU A 758 28.75 18.94 5.01
CA GLU A 758 27.72 18.88 6.06
C GLU A 758 26.62 19.93 5.85
N ALA A 759 26.99 21.13 5.37
CA ALA A 759 26.01 22.16 5.01
C ALA A 759 25.19 21.77 3.78
N VAL A 760 25.75 21.00 2.84
CA VAL A 760 25.02 20.40 1.71
C VAL A 760 24.00 19.38 2.21
N LEU A 761 24.41 18.42 3.07
CA LEU A 761 23.49 17.41 3.63
C LEU A 761 22.33 18.03 4.43
N ALA A 762 22.55 19.20 5.05
CA ALA A 762 21.56 19.92 5.82
C ALA A 762 20.91 21.10 5.09
N SER A 763 21.14 21.30 3.79
CA SER A 763 20.89 22.59 3.14
C SER A 763 19.43 23.02 3.21
N ARG A 764 18.50 22.08 2.98
CA ARG A 764 17.06 22.30 3.06
C ARG A 764 16.63 22.64 4.48
N ALA A 765 17.17 21.90 5.44
CA ALA A 765 16.92 22.08 6.86
C ALA A 765 17.38 23.48 7.32
N VAL A 766 18.57 23.93 6.88
CA VAL A 766 19.08 25.28 7.17
C VAL A 766 18.27 26.36 6.45
N ALA A 767 17.87 26.13 5.20
CA ALA A 767 17.07 27.08 4.43
C ALA A 767 15.70 27.35 5.09
N ARG A 768 15.10 26.32 5.70
CA ARG A 768 13.77 26.40 6.34
C ARG A 768 13.83 26.65 7.86
N GLY A 769 15.02 26.72 8.43
CA GLY A 769 15.25 26.99 9.84
C GLY A 769 15.00 28.44 10.26
N SER A 770 14.95 28.68 11.57
CA SER A 770 14.87 30.01 12.15
C SER A 770 16.04 30.91 11.70
N ASP A 771 15.81 32.22 11.61
CA ASP A 771 16.83 33.17 11.16
C ASP A 771 18.08 33.17 12.03
N ASP A 772 17.93 33.03 13.34
CA ASP A 772 19.06 33.07 14.27
C ASP A 772 19.90 31.79 14.17
N ASP A 773 19.26 30.62 14.11
CA ASP A 773 19.95 29.33 13.97
C ASP A 773 20.70 29.26 12.64
N ALA A 774 20.03 29.62 11.53
CA ALA A 774 20.62 29.55 10.21
C ALA A 774 21.77 30.55 10.03
N LYS A 775 21.65 31.78 10.55
CA LYS A 775 22.76 32.75 10.55
C LYS A 775 23.97 32.20 11.30
N LYS A 776 23.74 31.58 12.46
CA LYS A 776 24.81 30.99 13.28
C LYS A 776 25.50 29.82 12.57
N LEU A 777 24.73 28.94 11.94
CA LEU A 777 25.25 27.80 11.16
C LEU A 777 26.03 28.28 9.94
N LEU A 778 25.47 29.19 9.14
CA LEU A 778 26.10 29.70 7.92
C LEU A 778 27.33 30.57 8.20
N ALA A 779 27.39 31.27 9.33
CA ALA A 779 28.56 32.05 9.73
C ALA A 779 29.82 31.21 9.98
N SER A 780 29.67 29.89 10.17
CA SER A 780 30.81 28.98 10.34
C SER A 780 31.52 28.58 9.04
N LEU A 781 30.93 28.90 7.87
CA LEU A 781 31.57 28.77 6.56
C LEU A 781 32.11 30.13 6.09
N GLU A 782 33.10 30.14 5.20
CA GLU A 782 33.63 31.38 4.61
C GLU A 782 32.55 32.16 3.86
N ALA A 783 32.59 33.50 3.90
CA ALA A 783 31.56 34.34 3.26
C ALA A 783 31.54 34.20 1.73
N SER A 784 32.67 33.85 1.12
CA SER A 784 32.82 33.55 -0.29
C SER A 784 32.38 32.14 -0.68
N ASP A 785 32.09 31.26 0.29
CA ASP A 785 31.74 29.87 0.01
C ASP A 785 30.44 29.78 -0.81
N PRO A 786 30.45 29.08 -1.95
CA PRO A 786 29.32 29.08 -2.89
C PRO A 786 28.09 28.37 -2.33
N VAL A 787 28.25 27.35 -1.48
CA VAL A 787 27.12 26.66 -0.81
C VAL A 787 26.49 27.58 0.22
N ARG A 788 27.32 28.26 1.04
CA ARG A 788 26.83 29.27 2.00
C ARG A 788 26.00 30.35 1.30
N ARG A 789 26.53 30.93 0.21
CA ARG A 789 25.88 32.00 -0.55
C ARG A 789 24.56 31.52 -1.18
N THR A 790 24.53 30.29 -1.68
CA THR A 790 23.32 29.68 -2.28
C THR A 790 22.22 29.48 -1.25
N ILE A 791 22.54 28.88 -0.10
CA ILE A 791 21.56 28.68 0.99
C ILE A 791 21.06 30.04 1.49
N ALA A 792 21.96 31.02 1.68
CA ALA A 792 21.58 32.36 2.13
C ALA A 792 20.62 33.06 1.13
N ALA A 793 20.83 32.91 -0.18
CA ALA A 793 19.93 33.46 -1.20
C ALA A 793 18.54 32.81 -1.16
N GLY A 794 18.46 31.49 -0.94
CA GLY A 794 17.18 30.76 -0.80
C GLY A 794 16.33 31.22 0.40
N ARG A 795 16.98 31.68 1.47
CA ARG A 795 16.33 32.14 2.72
C ARG A 795 15.68 33.51 2.62
N GLU A 796 16.01 34.33 1.63
CA GLU A 796 15.40 35.64 1.46
C GLU A 796 13.92 35.48 1.13
N TRP A 797 13.00 35.90 2.00
CA TRP A 797 11.56 35.68 1.82
C TRP A 797 10.93 36.67 0.83
N ASP A 798 11.54 37.85 0.67
CA ASP A 798 11.09 38.86 -0.29
C ASP A 798 11.49 38.44 -1.71
N SER A 799 10.50 38.28 -2.59
CA SER A 799 10.70 37.77 -3.95
C SER A 799 11.62 38.64 -4.80
N ALA A 800 11.59 39.97 -4.63
CA ALA A 800 12.45 40.89 -5.36
C ALA A 800 13.89 40.84 -4.85
N LYS A 801 14.09 40.80 -3.53
CA LYS A 801 15.44 40.64 -2.95
C LYS A 801 16.02 39.26 -3.25
N ARG A 802 15.21 38.20 -3.22
CA ARG A 802 15.62 36.84 -3.60
C ARG A 802 16.09 36.80 -5.06
N ARG A 803 15.35 37.45 -5.97
CA ARG A 803 15.74 37.60 -7.38
C ARG A 803 17.11 38.27 -7.52
N ILE A 804 17.34 39.39 -6.83
CA ILE A 804 18.62 40.10 -6.83
C ILE A 804 19.73 39.23 -6.23
N ALA A 805 19.45 38.51 -5.14
CA ALA A 805 20.40 37.64 -4.46
C ALA A 805 20.89 36.51 -5.39
N PHE A 806 19.98 35.78 -6.04
CA PHE A 806 20.33 34.72 -6.99
C PHE A 806 21.03 35.27 -8.25
N ALA A 807 20.58 36.41 -8.79
CA ALA A 807 21.25 37.06 -9.92
C ALA A 807 22.68 37.51 -9.58
N GLY A 808 22.93 37.92 -8.34
CA GLY A 808 24.24 38.35 -7.85
C GLY A 808 25.19 37.21 -7.44
N LEU A 809 24.76 35.94 -7.48
CA LEU A 809 25.62 34.82 -7.10
C LEU A 809 26.81 34.66 -8.06
N ASN A 810 26.58 34.83 -9.38
CA ASN A 810 27.59 34.75 -10.44
C ASN A 810 28.53 33.53 -10.30
N LEU A 811 27.96 32.36 -9.96
CA LEU A 811 28.71 31.11 -9.86
C LEU A 811 29.09 30.62 -11.28
N SER A 812 30.31 30.11 -11.44
CA SER A 812 30.85 29.58 -12.69
C SER A 812 30.18 28.26 -13.11
N LYS A 813 30.58 27.71 -14.27
CA LYS A 813 30.14 26.41 -14.80
C LYS A 813 30.38 25.28 -13.79
N GLY A 814 29.36 24.44 -13.54
CA GLY A 814 29.34 23.35 -12.55
C GLY A 814 27.91 23.12 -12.02
N PRO A 815 27.61 21.96 -11.40
CA PRO A 815 26.26 21.61 -10.92
C PRO A 815 25.58 22.69 -10.06
N LEU A 816 26.31 23.31 -9.13
CA LEU A 816 25.74 24.36 -8.26
C LEU A 816 25.48 25.66 -9.04
N GLY A 817 26.34 26.01 -9.99
CA GLY A 817 26.15 27.14 -10.90
C GLY A 817 24.92 26.96 -11.79
N THR A 818 24.72 25.76 -12.32
CA THR A 818 23.55 25.44 -13.13
C THR A 818 22.26 25.42 -12.29
N TRP A 819 22.28 24.87 -11.07
CA TRP A 819 21.14 24.89 -10.14
C TRP A 819 20.68 26.31 -9.79
N THR A 820 21.64 27.19 -9.47
CA THR A 820 21.35 28.59 -9.13
C THR A 820 20.88 29.39 -10.34
N SER A 821 21.44 29.12 -11.53
CA SER A 821 21.00 29.70 -12.79
C SER A 821 19.56 29.31 -13.14
N TYR A 822 19.20 28.03 -12.98
CA TYR A 822 17.83 27.54 -13.16
C TYR A 822 16.84 28.32 -12.29
N ARG A 823 17.12 28.39 -10.98
CA ARG A 823 16.25 29.09 -10.02
C ARG A 823 16.17 30.59 -10.30
N SER A 824 17.27 31.21 -10.72
CA SER A 824 17.30 32.62 -11.14
C SER A 824 16.40 32.87 -12.36
N ILE A 825 16.39 31.99 -13.36
CA ILE A 825 15.51 32.14 -14.53
C ILE A 825 14.04 31.90 -14.15
N LEU A 826 13.74 30.95 -13.27
CA LEU A 826 12.37 30.78 -12.74
C LEU A 826 11.87 32.03 -12.01
N LEU A 827 12.71 32.66 -11.18
CA LEU A 827 12.38 33.93 -10.50
C LEU A 827 12.08 35.06 -11.51
N ASP A 828 12.84 35.14 -12.61
CA ASP A 828 12.54 36.10 -13.68
C ASP A 828 11.19 35.80 -14.34
N LEU A 829 10.92 34.55 -14.68
CA LEU A 829 9.67 34.10 -15.31
C LEU A 829 8.43 34.31 -14.41
N GLU A 830 8.58 34.20 -13.10
CA GLU A 830 7.49 34.43 -12.13
C GLU A 830 7.19 35.90 -11.90
N ASN A 831 8.19 36.78 -12.02
CA ASN A 831 8.06 38.21 -11.75
C ASN A 831 7.81 39.05 -13.01
N GLU A 832 8.13 38.55 -14.21
CA GLU A 832 7.86 39.23 -15.48
C GLU A 832 6.46 38.88 -16.01
N GLY A 833 5.66 39.91 -16.32
CA GLY A 833 4.33 39.73 -16.93
C GLY A 833 4.37 39.27 -18.40
N THR A 834 5.52 39.38 -19.07
CA THR A 834 5.74 38.98 -20.46
C THR A 834 7.14 38.40 -20.66
N VAL A 835 7.28 37.41 -21.55
CA VAL A 835 8.58 36.79 -21.86
C VAL A 835 9.40 37.72 -22.77
N THR A 836 10.50 38.27 -22.26
CA THR A 836 11.36 39.21 -23.00
C THR A 836 12.45 38.52 -23.84
N PRO A 837 12.98 39.16 -24.91
CA PRO A 837 14.11 38.60 -25.68
C PRO A 837 15.36 38.32 -24.84
N ALA A 838 15.63 39.16 -23.84
CA ALA A 838 16.75 38.97 -22.91
C ALA A 838 16.56 37.70 -22.06
N LEU A 839 15.33 37.45 -21.58
CA LEU A 839 15.00 36.23 -20.85
C LEU A 839 15.12 34.99 -21.74
N VAL A 840 14.69 35.07 -23.01
CA VAL A 840 14.88 33.98 -23.98
C VAL A 840 16.36 33.68 -24.22
N ALA A 841 17.23 34.70 -24.31
CA ALA A 841 18.67 34.50 -24.44
C ALA A 841 19.30 33.82 -23.21
N ARG A 842 18.80 34.12 -22.00
CA ARG A 842 19.19 33.40 -20.77
C ARG A 842 18.75 31.95 -20.80
N VAL A 843 17.50 31.69 -21.21
CA VAL A 843 16.98 30.32 -21.38
C VAL A 843 17.82 29.58 -22.41
N GLU A 844 18.13 30.18 -23.56
CA GLU A 844 19.00 29.60 -24.58
C GLU A 844 20.39 29.25 -24.03
N THR A 845 20.99 30.13 -23.24
CA THR A 845 22.28 29.87 -22.60
C THR A 845 22.20 28.67 -21.65
N PHE A 846 21.15 28.61 -20.82
CA PHE A 846 20.93 27.52 -19.88
C PHE A 846 20.66 26.19 -20.58
N VAL A 847 19.77 26.17 -21.57
CA VAL A 847 19.42 24.94 -22.28
C VAL A 847 20.53 24.49 -23.22
N LYS A 848 21.57 25.28 -23.47
CA LYS A 848 22.79 24.85 -24.20
C LYS A 848 23.94 24.50 -23.26
N ASP A 849 23.77 24.64 -21.95
CA ASP A 849 24.77 24.26 -20.96
C ASP A 849 24.84 22.73 -20.85
N PRO A 850 25.98 22.09 -21.20
CA PRO A 850 26.13 20.64 -21.09
C PRO A 850 26.09 20.15 -19.63
N SER A 851 26.28 21.03 -18.63
CA SER A 851 26.14 20.69 -17.21
C SER A 851 24.68 20.71 -16.73
N ALA A 852 23.72 21.19 -17.54
CA ALA A 852 22.32 21.23 -17.16
C ALA A 852 21.63 19.87 -17.33
N ARG A 853 21.00 19.42 -16.23
CA ARG A 853 20.12 18.25 -16.21
C ARG A 853 18.98 18.41 -17.22
N ASP A 854 18.64 17.34 -17.91
CA ASP A 854 17.64 17.36 -18.96
C ASP A 854 16.23 17.63 -18.48
N GLU A 855 15.87 17.15 -17.29
CA GLU A 855 14.59 17.45 -16.69
C GLU A 855 14.45 18.97 -16.54
N LEU A 856 15.49 19.63 -16.02
CA LEU A 856 15.50 21.08 -15.82
C LEU A 856 15.49 21.83 -17.16
N ARG A 857 16.24 21.37 -18.16
CA ARG A 857 16.23 21.97 -19.51
C ARG A 857 14.83 21.90 -20.13
N TYR A 858 14.21 20.71 -20.12
CA TYR A 858 12.84 20.51 -20.60
C TYR A 858 11.83 21.37 -19.83
N LEU A 859 11.87 21.33 -18.49
CA LEU A 859 10.94 22.08 -17.64
C LEU A 859 11.05 23.58 -17.87
N LEU A 860 12.27 24.09 -18.00
CA LEU A 860 12.49 25.51 -18.28
C LEU A 860 11.93 25.89 -19.64
N THR A 861 12.27 25.14 -20.70
CA THR A 861 11.74 25.37 -22.05
C THR A 861 10.22 25.32 -22.07
N LYS A 862 9.62 24.31 -21.44
CA LYS A 862 8.17 24.16 -21.33
C LYS A 862 7.54 25.36 -20.63
N THR A 863 8.03 25.71 -19.44
CA THR A 863 7.50 26.81 -18.63
C THR A 863 7.61 28.16 -19.36
N THR A 864 8.74 28.41 -20.03
CA THR A 864 8.93 29.63 -20.83
C THR A 864 8.02 29.63 -22.06
N ALA A 865 7.91 28.52 -22.79
CA ALA A 865 7.06 28.43 -23.97
C ALA A 865 5.56 28.57 -23.64
N GLU A 866 5.12 27.95 -22.54
CA GLU A 866 3.74 28.06 -22.04
C GLU A 866 3.40 29.49 -21.61
N ARG A 867 4.34 30.24 -21.04
CA ARG A 867 4.14 31.68 -20.77
C ARG A 867 4.13 32.52 -22.04
N ALA A 868 5.04 32.24 -22.98
CA ALA A 868 5.14 32.98 -24.24
C ALA A 868 3.90 32.80 -25.13
N ARG A 869 3.34 31.58 -25.21
CA ARG A 869 2.22 31.25 -26.10
C ARG A 869 0.92 31.98 -25.78
N TRP A 870 0.70 32.43 -24.53
CA TRP A 870 -0.49 33.17 -24.15
C TRP A 870 -0.62 34.51 -24.88
N ASN A 871 0.52 35.10 -25.28
CA ASN A 871 0.57 36.36 -26.02
C ASN A 871 0.86 36.13 -27.53
N ASP A 872 1.74 35.19 -27.86
CA ASP A 872 2.12 34.85 -29.24
C ASP A 872 2.45 33.35 -29.35
N GLN A 873 1.60 32.58 -30.03
CA GLN A 873 1.84 31.15 -30.27
C GLN A 873 3.19 30.87 -30.95
N LYS A 874 3.62 31.75 -31.87
CA LYS A 874 4.93 31.62 -32.53
C LYS A 874 6.09 31.90 -31.57
N ALA A 875 5.90 32.73 -30.54
CA ALA A 875 6.89 32.91 -29.49
C ALA A 875 7.09 31.61 -28.69
N GLY A 876 6.00 30.91 -28.37
CA GLY A 876 6.07 29.57 -27.76
C GLY A 876 6.84 28.57 -28.63
N GLN A 877 6.59 28.54 -29.94
CA GLN A 877 7.32 27.68 -30.87
C GLN A 877 8.82 28.03 -30.97
N ARG A 878 9.17 29.33 -30.99
CA ARG A 878 10.57 29.80 -30.99
C ARG A 878 11.34 29.36 -29.74
N VAL A 879 10.67 29.32 -28.58
CA VAL A 879 11.30 28.82 -27.35
C VAL A 879 11.58 27.32 -27.46
N TRP A 880 10.64 26.52 -27.97
CA TRP A 880 10.91 25.09 -28.18
C TRP A 880 11.97 24.83 -29.25
N SER A 881 12.10 25.67 -30.27
CA SER A 881 13.15 25.49 -31.28
C SER A 881 14.57 25.61 -30.71
N LEU A 882 14.75 26.20 -29.51
CA LEU A 882 16.04 26.21 -28.82
C LEU A 882 16.57 24.80 -28.52
N LEU A 883 15.67 23.82 -28.41
CA LEU A 883 16.01 22.42 -28.19
C LEU A 883 15.88 21.55 -29.45
N SER A 884 15.33 22.04 -30.57
CA SER A 884 15.05 21.19 -31.75
C SER A 884 16.31 20.52 -32.33
N ASP A 885 17.46 21.19 -32.27
CA ASP A 885 18.74 20.63 -32.72
C ASP A 885 19.45 19.81 -31.62
N ASP A 886 18.87 19.72 -30.42
CA ASP A 886 19.44 18.96 -29.31
C ASP A 886 19.39 17.45 -29.61
N PRO A 887 20.52 16.75 -29.42
CA PRO A 887 20.62 15.34 -29.74
C PRO A 887 19.74 14.42 -28.90
N ASP A 888 19.22 14.85 -27.75
CA ASP A 888 18.40 14.00 -26.88
C ASP A 888 17.00 14.56 -26.66
N LEU A 889 16.84 15.89 -26.54
CA LEU A 889 15.54 16.54 -26.35
C LEU A 889 14.92 17.06 -27.66
N GLY A 890 15.63 17.08 -28.78
CA GLY A 890 15.13 17.70 -30.01
C GLY A 890 13.86 17.07 -30.58
N PHE A 891 13.76 15.75 -30.51
CA PHE A 891 12.55 15.04 -30.92
C PHE A 891 11.37 15.33 -29.96
N VAL A 892 11.63 15.57 -28.67
CA VAL A 892 10.62 15.99 -27.71
C VAL A 892 10.15 17.40 -28.06
N ALA A 893 11.10 18.31 -28.29
CA ALA A 893 10.83 19.69 -28.64
C ALA A 893 10.03 19.84 -29.94
N ASP A 894 10.40 19.08 -30.99
CA ASP A 894 9.68 19.05 -32.26
C ASP A 894 8.22 18.65 -32.10
N ARG A 895 7.96 17.63 -31.27
CA ARG A 895 6.59 17.23 -30.95
C ARG A 895 5.83 18.34 -30.24
N GLN A 896 6.42 18.95 -29.23
CA GLN A 896 5.78 20.06 -28.50
C GLN A 896 5.51 21.27 -29.41
N ARG A 897 6.41 21.58 -30.35
CA ARG A 897 6.20 22.62 -31.38
C ARG A 897 4.99 22.33 -32.26
N ALA A 898 4.86 21.10 -32.72
CA ALA A 898 3.75 20.67 -33.58
C ALA A 898 2.40 20.68 -32.84
N LEU A 899 2.39 20.33 -31.55
CA LEU A 899 1.18 20.34 -30.72
C LEU A 899 0.72 21.76 -30.38
N LEU A 900 1.65 22.71 -30.22
CA LEU A 900 1.34 24.10 -29.83
C LEU A 900 0.57 24.88 -30.89
N ASP A 901 0.89 24.69 -32.18
CA ASP A 901 0.24 25.37 -33.28
C ASP A 901 0.17 24.46 -34.51
N SER A 902 -0.74 23.49 -34.41
CA SER A 902 -0.97 22.50 -35.47
C SER A 902 -1.76 23.04 -36.68
N TRP A 903 -2.21 24.29 -36.65
CA TRP A 903 -3.15 24.84 -37.64
C TRP A 903 -2.50 25.89 -38.55
N SER A 904 -1.48 26.61 -38.10
CA SER A 904 -0.85 27.65 -38.91
C SER A 904 -0.03 27.11 -40.07
N ASP A 905 0.65 25.98 -39.88
CA ASP A 905 1.38 25.23 -40.91
C ASP A 905 1.20 23.72 -40.69
N PRO A 906 0.10 23.13 -41.22
CA PRO A 906 -0.16 21.70 -41.07
C PRO A 906 0.92 20.80 -41.70
N PRO A 907 1.47 21.09 -42.91
CA PRO A 907 2.58 20.30 -43.48
C PRO A 907 3.85 20.28 -42.62
N GLU A 908 4.27 21.42 -42.06
CA GLU A 908 5.41 21.48 -41.15
C GLU A 908 5.11 20.69 -39.87
N SER A 909 3.95 20.93 -39.24
CA SER A 909 3.55 20.26 -38.00
C SER A 909 3.50 18.73 -38.16
N ALA A 910 2.94 18.23 -39.27
CA ALA A 910 2.95 16.81 -39.58
C ALA A 910 4.38 16.26 -39.75
N SER A 911 5.29 17.03 -40.35
CA SER A 911 6.67 16.62 -40.53
C SER A 911 7.45 16.58 -39.23
N LEU A 912 7.20 17.51 -38.31
CA LEU A 912 7.74 17.52 -36.95
C LEU A 912 7.26 16.31 -36.14
N ILE A 913 5.96 15.97 -36.19
CA ILE A 913 5.43 14.77 -35.52
C ILE A 913 6.07 13.49 -36.07
N VAL A 914 6.13 13.33 -37.40
CA VAL A 914 6.73 12.14 -38.02
C VAL A 914 8.22 12.02 -37.66
N ARG A 915 8.97 13.12 -37.77
CA ARG A 915 10.40 13.14 -37.38
C ARG A 915 10.58 12.79 -35.92
N SER A 916 9.79 13.39 -35.03
CA SER A 916 9.83 13.08 -33.59
C SER A 916 9.61 11.59 -33.33
N PHE A 917 8.58 11.03 -33.97
CA PHE A 917 8.18 9.64 -33.86
C PHE A 917 9.26 8.68 -34.37
N GLU A 918 9.80 8.92 -35.57
CA GLU A 918 10.88 8.11 -36.15
C GLU A 918 12.14 8.16 -35.29
N THR A 919 12.51 9.35 -34.81
CA THR A 919 13.69 9.50 -33.96
C THR A 919 13.50 8.84 -32.59
N ALA A 920 12.28 8.80 -32.05
CA ALA A 920 11.97 8.02 -30.85
C ALA A 920 12.20 6.53 -31.08
N LEU A 921 11.71 5.98 -32.21
CA LEU A 921 11.96 4.59 -32.59
C LEU A 921 13.45 4.29 -32.83
N ASP A 922 14.21 5.24 -33.39
CA ASP A 922 15.67 5.10 -33.58
C ASP A 922 16.43 5.09 -32.25
N ARG A 923 15.85 5.65 -31.19
CA ARG A 923 16.38 5.61 -29.83
C ARG A 923 15.97 4.39 -29.03
N GLY A 924 15.25 3.44 -29.61
CA GLY A 924 14.74 2.26 -28.89
C GLY A 924 13.48 2.52 -28.05
N LEU A 925 12.98 3.77 -28.02
CA LEU A 925 11.74 4.09 -27.32
C LEU A 925 10.53 3.42 -27.99
N ALA A 926 9.46 3.25 -27.23
CA ALA A 926 8.22 2.62 -27.67
C ALA A 926 7.06 3.66 -27.74
N PRO A 927 7.08 4.58 -28.72
CA PRO A 927 6.05 5.61 -28.83
C PRO A 927 4.68 4.99 -29.16
N THR A 928 3.64 5.43 -28.45
CA THR A 928 2.24 5.16 -28.82
C THR A 928 1.73 6.28 -29.72
N LEU A 929 0.83 5.95 -30.64
CA LEU A 929 0.14 6.96 -31.44
C LEU A 929 -1.12 7.40 -30.70
N ASP A 930 -1.27 8.71 -30.52
CA ASP A 930 -2.47 9.34 -29.94
C ASP A 930 -3.34 10.01 -31.02
N TRP A 931 -4.57 10.35 -30.64
CA TRP A 931 -5.55 10.95 -31.54
C TRP A 931 -5.10 12.31 -32.11
N GLN A 932 -4.41 13.15 -31.33
CA GLN A 932 -3.93 14.46 -31.79
C GLN A 932 -2.82 14.29 -32.84
N SER A 933 -1.85 13.41 -32.59
CA SER A 933 -0.78 13.11 -33.55
C SER A 933 -1.33 12.58 -34.87
N ARG A 934 -2.29 11.66 -34.81
CA ARG A 934 -3.00 11.16 -36.00
C ARG A 934 -3.63 12.31 -36.79
N ASP A 935 -4.39 13.16 -36.10
CA ASP A 935 -5.12 14.27 -36.73
C ASP A 935 -4.17 15.30 -37.37
N ILE A 936 -3.05 15.62 -36.72
CA ILE A 936 -2.00 16.49 -37.26
C ILE A 936 -1.40 15.90 -38.53
N ILE A 937 -1.05 14.61 -38.52
CA ILE A 937 -0.49 13.92 -39.71
C ILE A 937 -1.51 13.92 -40.85
N LYS A 938 -2.77 13.58 -40.57
CA LYS A 938 -3.85 13.58 -41.57
C LYS A 938 -4.07 14.98 -42.16
N ARG A 939 -4.09 16.03 -41.34
CA ARG A 939 -4.25 17.41 -41.80
C ARG A 939 -3.09 17.87 -42.69
N GLY A 940 -1.85 17.56 -42.31
CA GLY A 940 -0.67 18.01 -43.04
C GLY A 940 -0.28 17.18 -44.26
N ARG A 941 -0.62 15.88 -44.29
CA ARG A 941 -0.20 14.94 -45.34
C ARG A 941 -1.35 14.16 -46.00
N GLY A 942 -2.59 14.43 -45.63
CA GLY A 942 -3.78 13.73 -46.12
C GLY A 942 -3.86 12.28 -45.63
N ASP A 943 -4.94 11.59 -46.02
CA ASP A 943 -5.13 10.17 -45.70
C ASP A 943 -4.04 9.26 -46.30
N VAL A 944 -3.52 9.61 -47.48
CA VAL A 944 -2.41 8.89 -48.12
C VAL A 944 -1.14 9.01 -47.29
N GLY A 945 -0.80 10.21 -46.81
CA GLY A 945 0.37 10.42 -45.96
C GLY A 945 0.28 9.68 -44.63
N TYR A 946 -0.91 9.64 -44.02
CA TYR A 946 -1.14 8.86 -42.81
C TYR A 946 -0.99 7.35 -43.05
N ARG A 947 -1.51 6.83 -44.18
CA ARG A 947 -1.31 5.42 -44.57
C ARG A 947 0.16 5.08 -44.80
N LEU A 948 0.91 5.98 -45.44
CA LEU A 948 2.36 5.81 -45.65
C LEU A 948 3.15 5.81 -44.33
N PHE A 949 2.82 6.71 -43.41
CA PHE A 949 3.41 6.72 -42.07
C PHE A 949 3.17 5.39 -41.34
N TRP A 950 1.92 4.93 -41.30
CA TRP A 950 1.56 3.67 -40.64
C TRP A 950 2.27 2.45 -41.27
N ALA A 951 2.29 2.37 -42.60
CA ALA A 951 2.95 1.28 -43.32
C ALA A 951 4.47 1.28 -43.08
N SER A 952 5.10 2.46 -43.04
CA SER A 952 6.53 2.62 -42.78
C SER A 952 6.88 2.21 -41.34
N TRP A 953 6.05 2.61 -40.37
CA TRP A 953 6.19 2.20 -38.97
C TRP A 953 6.11 0.67 -38.84
N ARG A 954 5.06 0.04 -39.40
CA ARG A 954 4.92 -1.43 -39.39
C ARG A 954 6.12 -2.12 -40.04
N LYS A 955 6.53 -1.70 -41.24
CA LYS A 955 7.67 -2.31 -41.96
C LYS A 955 8.95 -2.25 -41.11
N ARG A 956 9.25 -1.08 -40.56
CA ARG A 956 10.40 -0.86 -39.69
C ARG A 956 10.37 -1.78 -38.46
N LEU A 957 9.21 -1.96 -37.85
CA LEU A 957 9.06 -2.87 -36.73
C LEU A 957 9.23 -4.33 -37.13
N VAL A 958 8.72 -4.77 -38.28
CA VAL A 958 8.96 -6.13 -38.79
C VAL A 958 10.45 -6.37 -39.03
N ASP A 959 11.14 -5.40 -39.63
CA ASP A 959 12.56 -5.55 -39.98
C ASP A 959 13.46 -5.55 -38.73
N ARG A 960 13.18 -4.72 -37.72
CA ARG A 960 14.10 -4.49 -36.58
C ARG A 960 13.49 -4.07 -35.25
N GLY A 961 12.16 -4.02 -35.09
CA GLY A 961 11.49 -3.51 -33.88
C GLY A 961 11.68 -4.35 -32.62
N SER A 962 11.85 -3.70 -31.46
CA SER A 962 11.91 -4.36 -30.15
C SER A 962 10.54 -4.88 -29.69
N ALA A 963 10.51 -5.75 -28.69
CA ALA A 963 9.27 -6.25 -28.09
C ALA A 963 8.41 -5.10 -27.56
N ALA A 964 9.00 -4.15 -26.83
CA ALA A 964 8.31 -2.97 -26.32
C ALA A 964 7.69 -2.10 -27.44
N GLN A 965 8.44 -1.86 -28.52
CA GLN A 965 7.96 -1.10 -29.67
C GLN A 965 6.80 -1.80 -30.40
N ILE A 966 6.85 -3.12 -30.51
CA ILE A 966 5.78 -3.91 -31.11
C ILE A 966 4.52 -3.86 -30.24
N VAL A 967 4.65 -3.95 -28.91
CA VAL A 967 3.53 -3.78 -27.98
C VAL A 967 2.90 -2.38 -28.13
N ALA A 968 3.72 -1.32 -28.19
CA ALA A 968 3.22 0.06 -28.39
C ALA A 968 2.50 0.25 -29.73
N PHE A 969 2.99 -0.39 -30.81
CA PHE A 969 2.28 -0.42 -32.09
C PHE A 969 0.92 -1.10 -31.99
N VAL A 970 0.87 -2.28 -31.37
CA VAL A 970 -0.38 -3.04 -31.20
C VAL A 970 -1.38 -2.25 -30.34
N ARG A 971 -0.95 -1.60 -29.26
CA ARG A 971 -1.78 -0.68 -28.46
C ARG A 971 -2.37 0.47 -29.28
N SER A 972 -1.69 0.90 -30.34
CA SER A 972 -2.10 2.03 -31.19
C SER A 972 -3.10 1.65 -32.29
N THR A 973 -3.38 0.36 -32.48
CA THR A 973 -4.21 -0.18 -33.58
C THR A 973 -5.64 0.36 -33.61
N GLY A 974 -6.19 0.79 -32.47
CA GLY A 974 -7.49 1.49 -32.40
C GLY A 974 -7.54 2.79 -33.20
N LEU A 975 -6.39 3.37 -33.60
CA LEU A 975 -6.28 4.58 -34.40
C LEU A 975 -5.84 4.34 -35.85
N ARG A 976 -5.82 3.07 -36.31
CA ARG A 976 -5.43 2.70 -37.68
C ARG A 976 -6.24 3.44 -38.77
N PRO A 977 -5.74 3.56 -40.01
CA PRO A 977 -6.48 4.18 -41.12
C PRO A 977 -7.87 3.54 -41.38
N GLU A 978 -8.91 4.36 -41.61
CA GLU A 978 -10.34 3.94 -41.65
C GLU A 978 -10.72 3.00 -42.82
N GLU A 979 -10.05 3.09 -43.96
CA GLU A 979 -10.27 2.19 -45.11
C GLU A 979 -9.61 0.80 -44.94
N ALA A 980 -9.04 0.48 -43.77
CA ALA A 980 -8.38 -0.78 -43.47
C ALA A 980 -9.29 -2.02 -43.60
N GLY A 981 -10.61 -1.86 -43.61
CA GLY A 981 -11.58 -2.95 -43.74
C GLY A 981 -11.57 -3.69 -45.08
N THR A 982 -10.78 -3.27 -46.08
CA THR A 982 -10.77 -3.92 -47.41
C THR A 982 -9.51 -4.69 -47.77
N ASN A 983 -8.36 -4.46 -47.11
CA ASN A 983 -7.08 -4.98 -47.62
C ASN A 983 -6.26 -5.88 -46.67
N GLY A 984 -6.71 -6.23 -45.46
CA GLY A 984 -6.09 -7.24 -44.57
C GLY A 984 -4.65 -6.97 -44.08
N LEU A 985 -3.89 -6.10 -44.74
CA LEU A 985 -2.47 -5.83 -44.50
C LEU A 985 -2.21 -5.07 -43.19
N TYR A 986 -3.17 -4.25 -42.76
CA TYR A 986 -3.12 -3.50 -41.50
C TYR A 986 -3.51 -4.35 -40.28
N ASP A 987 -4.22 -5.46 -40.52
CA ASP A 987 -4.67 -6.41 -39.50
C ASP A 987 -3.77 -7.67 -39.45
N ASP A 988 -2.89 -7.85 -40.43
CA ASP A 988 -1.87 -8.89 -40.40
C ASP A 988 -0.79 -8.55 -39.36
N LEU A 989 -0.89 -9.17 -38.19
CA LEU A 989 0.09 -9.08 -37.11
C LEU A 989 1.12 -10.21 -37.13
N ALA A 990 1.01 -11.19 -38.03
CA ALA A 990 1.86 -12.38 -37.98
C ALA A 990 3.37 -12.07 -38.19
N PRO A 991 3.77 -11.16 -39.09
CA PRO A 991 5.17 -10.74 -39.21
C PRO A 991 5.68 -10.02 -37.95
N LEU A 992 4.84 -9.21 -37.31
CA LEU A 992 5.19 -8.50 -36.07
C LEU A 992 5.35 -9.49 -34.90
N ILE A 993 4.44 -10.45 -34.75
CA ILE A 993 4.56 -11.50 -33.72
C ILE A 993 5.82 -12.34 -33.95
N THR A 994 6.16 -12.64 -35.21
CA THR A 994 7.40 -13.36 -35.54
C THR A 994 8.64 -12.55 -35.18
N ARG A 995 8.64 -11.24 -35.44
CA ARG A 995 9.72 -10.37 -35.01
C ARG A 995 9.79 -10.24 -33.48
N PHE A 996 8.64 -10.17 -32.82
CA PHE A 996 8.52 -10.12 -31.36
C PHE A 996 9.14 -11.37 -30.73
N ASP A 997 8.81 -12.57 -31.23
CA ASP A 997 9.38 -13.83 -30.74
C ASP A 997 10.92 -13.87 -30.85
N ALA A 998 11.48 -13.18 -31.86
CA ALA A 998 12.92 -13.06 -32.08
C ALA A 998 13.60 -11.89 -31.34
N ALA A 999 12.83 -11.04 -30.64
CA ALA A 999 13.36 -9.86 -29.96
C ALA A 999 14.09 -10.22 -28.67
N SER A 1000 15.22 -9.56 -28.43
CA SER A 1000 16.06 -9.76 -27.23
C SER A 1000 15.39 -9.31 -25.93
N ASP A 1001 14.38 -8.44 -26.01
CA ASP A 1001 13.59 -7.92 -24.89
C ASP A 1001 12.23 -8.63 -24.71
N ALA A 1002 11.96 -9.72 -25.45
CA ALA A 1002 10.70 -10.48 -25.37
C ALA A 1002 10.62 -11.42 -24.14
N GLY A 1003 10.79 -10.84 -22.94
CA GLY A 1003 10.62 -11.51 -21.66
C GLY A 1003 9.17 -11.81 -21.28
N THR A 1004 8.97 -12.33 -20.07
CA THR A 1004 7.67 -12.75 -19.53
C THR A 1004 6.62 -11.64 -19.57
N ASN A 1005 6.95 -10.47 -19.01
CA ASN A 1005 6.01 -9.34 -18.94
C ASN A 1005 5.63 -8.80 -20.32
N ALA A 1006 6.60 -8.68 -21.25
CA ALA A 1006 6.33 -8.23 -22.61
C ALA A 1006 5.37 -9.19 -23.34
N ARG A 1007 5.50 -10.51 -23.11
CA ARG A 1007 4.61 -11.53 -23.68
C ARG A 1007 3.20 -11.42 -23.13
N ILE A 1008 3.06 -11.27 -21.81
CA ILE A 1008 1.77 -11.06 -21.15
C ILE A 1008 1.09 -9.80 -21.70
N ASP A 1009 1.83 -8.69 -21.79
CA ASP A 1009 1.31 -7.42 -22.29
C ASP A 1009 0.86 -7.50 -23.75
N LEU A 1010 1.67 -8.10 -24.63
CA LEU A 1010 1.26 -8.33 -26.01
C LEU A 1010 0.00 -9.19 -26.06
N ALA A 1011 -0.04 -10.28 -25.28
CA ALA A 1011 -1.19 -11.19 -25.24
C ALA A 1011 -2.48 -10.50 -24.77
N ARG A 1012 -2.42 -9.63 -23.76
CA ARG A 1012 -3.58 -8.83 -23.31
C ARG A 1012 -4.12 -7.93 -24.42
N GLN A 1013 -3.24 -7.31 -25.21
CA GLN A 1013 -3.67 -6.50 -26.37
C GLN A 1013 -4.27 -7.37 -27.47
N LEU A 1014 -3.72 -8.55 -27.72
CA LEU A 1014 -4.28 -9.49 -28.71
C LEU A 1014 -5.67 -9.98 -28.29
N VAL A 1015 -5.92 -10.20 -27.00
CA VAL A 1015 -7.25 -10.52 -26.46
C VAL A 1015 -8.25 -9.39 -26.75
N SER A 1016 -7.89 -8.13 -26.49
CA SER A 1016 -8.79 -6.98 -26.72
C SER A 1016 -9.11 -6.76 -28.20
N MET A 1017 -8.21 -7.16 -29.09
CA MET A 1017 -8.37 -7.12 -30.55
C MET A 1017 -9.09 -8.35 -31.14
N ASP A 1018 -9.55 -9.29 -30.31
CA ASP A 1018 -10.19 -10.54 -30.75
C ASP A 1018 -9.26 -11.46 -31.58
N ARG A 1019 -7.95 -11.41 -31.31
CA ARG A 1019 -6.88 -12.20 -31.98
C ARG A 1019 -6.41 -13.35 -31.11
N ALA A 1020 -7.36 -14.14 -30.65
CA ALA A 1020 -7.13 -15.18 -29.66
C ALA A 1020 -6.24 -16.33 -30.16
N ASP A 1021 -6.19 -16.57 -31.47
CA ASP A 1021 -5.29 -17.52 -32.13
C ASP A 1021 -3.80 -17.19 -31.87
N SER A 1022 -3.50 -15.90 -31.77
CA SER A 1022 -2.14 -15.40 -31.56
C SER A 1022 -1.74 -15.37 -30.08
N VAL A 1023 -2.70 -15.38 -29.15
CA VAL A 1023 -2.46 -15.38 -27.70
C VAL A 1023 -1.73 -16.65 -27.26
N GLU A 1024 -2.20 -17.82 -27.71
CA GLU A 1024 -1.59 -19.11 -27.39
C GLU A 1024 -0.14 -19.19 -27.87
N ARG A 1025 0.14 -18.67 -29.08
CA ARG A 1025 1.48 -18.62 -29.65
C ARG A 1025 2.43 -17.77 -28.79
N VAL A 1026 2.03 -16.55 -28.44
CA VAL A 1026 2.87 -15.59 -27.70
C VAL A 1026 3.19 -16.09 -26.28
N LEU A 1027 2.20 -16.68 -25.60
CA LEU A 1027 2.34 -17.15 -24.22
C LEU A 1027 2.94 -18.55 -24.08
N ARG A 1028 3.06 -19.33 -25.16
CA ARG A 1028 3.59 -20.71 -25.11
C ARG A 1028 4.91 -20.85 -24.32
N PRO A 1029 5.92 -19.99 -24.48
CA PRO A 1029 7.17 -20.12 -23.72
C PRO A 1029 6.97 -19.93 -22.21
N VAL A 1030 6.06 -19.03 -21.82
CA VAL A 1030 5.77 -18.70 -20.42
C VAL A 1030 4.91 -19.79 -19.78
N LEU A 1031 3.97 -20.38 -20.52
CA LEU A 1031 3.07 -21.42 -20.00
C LEU A 1031 3.70 -22.80 -19.88
N ALA A 1032 4.85 -23.02 -20.54
CA ALA A 1032 5.56 -24.29 -20.58
C ALA A 1032 6.49 -24.53 -19.39
N ILE A 1033 6.65 -23.53 -18.52
CA ILE A 1033 7.47 -23.64 -17.30
C ILE A 1033 6.70 -24.35 -16.19
N ASP A 1034 7.44 -24.88 -15.20
CA ASP A 1034 6.86 -25.67 -14.11
C ASP A 1034 5.80 -24.88 -13.30
N GLU A 1035 6.10 -23.62 -12.99
CA GLU A 1035 5.23 -22.71 -12.22
C GLU A 1035 5.01 -21.39 -12.99
N PRO A 1036 4.06 -21.34 -13.94
CA PRO A 1036 3.82 -20.14 -14.73
C PRO A 1036 3.17 -19.02 -13.90
N PRO A 1037 3.49 -17.74 -14.17
CA PRO A 1037 2.89 -16.62 -13.47
C PRO A 1037 1.36 -16.61 -13.56
N PRO A 1038 0.63 -16.34 -12.47
CA PRO A 1038 -0.83 -16.27 -12.48
C PRO A 1038 -1.39 -15.35 -13.56
N GLN A 1039 -0.76 -14.21 -13.81
CA GLN A 1039 -1.21 -13.23 -14.82
C GLN A 1039 -1.10 -13.78 -16.25
N ALA A 1040 -0.13 -14.65 -16.53
CA ALA A 1040 0.00 -15.32 -17.82
C ALA A 1040 -1.11 -16.36 -18.01
N LEU A 1041 -1.44 -17.12 -16.96
CA LEU A 1041 -2.55 -18.08 -16.95
C LEU A 1041 -3.91 -17.37 -17.10
N ASP A 1042 -4.12 -16.25 -16.41
CA ASP A 1042 -5.32 -15.42 -16.51
C ASP A 1042 -5.51 -14.90 -17.95
N THR A 1043 -4.43 -14.40 -18.57
CA THR A 1043 -4.45 -13.91 -19.96
C THR A 1043 -4.68 -15.05 -20.96
N ALA A 1044 -4.06 -16.21 -20.75
CA ALA A 1044 -4.28 -17.40 -21.57
C ALA A 1044 -5.72 -17.91 -21.46
N SER A 1045 -6.31 -17.86 -20.26
CA SER A 1045 -7.71 -18.20 -20.02
C SER A 1045 -8.65 -17.31 -20.84
N LEU A 1046 -8.40 -16.00 -20.90
CA LEU A 1046 -9.16 -15.06 -21.73
C LEU A 1046 -9.04 -15.39 -23.22
N GLY A 1047 -7.84 -15.72 -23.70
CA GLY A 1047 -7.62 -16.17 -25.07
C GLY A 1047 -8.39 -17.46 -25.40
N ALA A 1048 -8.32 -18.47 -24.53
CA ALA A 1048 -9.04 -19.73 -24.72
C ALA A 1048 -10.57 -19.53 -24.78
N GLU A 1049 -11.11 -18.68 -23.90
CA GLU A 1049 -12.54 -18.34 -23.89
C GLU A 1049 -12.99 -17.71 -25.22
N LYS A 1050 -12.20 -16.78 -25.76
CA LYS A 1050 -12.48 -16.14 -27.06
C LYS A 1050 -12.46 -17.11 -28.24
N LEU A 1051 -11.70 -18.20 -28.15
CA LEU A 1051 -11.71 -19.29 -29.13
C LEU A 1051 -12.86 -20.29 -28.92
N GLY A 1052 -13.73 -20.07 -27.94
CA GLY A 1052 -14.79 -21.02 -27.55
C GLY A 1052 -14.28 -22.27 -26.82
N LYS A 1053 -12.99 -22.32 -26.44
CA LYS A 1053 -12.38 -23.43 -25.68
C LYS A 1053 -12.66 -23.27 -24.19
N LEU A 1054 -13.93 -23.32 -23.80
CA LEU A 1054 -14.36 -23.00 -22.42
C LEU A 1054 -13.75 -23.92 -21.35
N ASN A 1055 -13.51 -25.20 -21.68
CA ASN A 1055 -12.87 -26.15 -20.75
C ASN A 1055 -11.40 -25.79 -20.49
N ASP A 1056 -10.68 -25.38 -21.53
CA ASP A 1056 -9.28 -24.98 -21.39
C ASP A 1056 -9.18 -23.66 -20.62
N ALA A 1057 -10.10 -22.72 -20.87
CA ALA A 1057 -10.19 -21.46 -20.13
C ALA A 1057 -10.40 -21.70 -18.62
N ALA A 1058 -11.33 -22.59 -18.24
CA ALA A 1058 -11.59 -22.91 -16.83
C ALA A 1058 -10.35 -23.54 -16.16
N LYS A 1059 -9.71 -24.52 -16.82
CA LYS A 1059 -8.47 -25.15 -16.31
C LYS A 1059 -7.33 -24.16 -16.13
N LEU A 1060 -7.19 -23.19 -17.04
CA LEU A 1060 -6.18 -22.14 -16.92
C LEU A 1060 -6.46 -21.23 -15.73
N THR A 1061 -7.72 -20.85 -15.50
CA THR A 1061 -8.13 -20.08 -14.31
C THR A 1061 -7.90 -20.86 -13.02
N GLU A 1062 -8.22 -22.16 -12.97
CA GLU A 1062 -7.95 -23.02 -11.81
C GLU A 1062 -6.45 -23.11 -11.50
N ARG A 1063 -5.62 -23.26 -12.55
CA ARG A 1063 -4.16 -23.21 -12.41
C ARG A 1063 -3.69 -21.85 -11.89
N ALA A 1064 -4.32 -20.75 -12.31
CA ALA A 1064 -3.97 -19.41 -11.83
C ALA A 1064 -4.27 -19.25 -10.35
N ILE A 1065 -5.44 -19.72 -9.90
CA ILE A 1065 -5.83 -19.76 -8.48
C ILE A 1065 -4.82 -20.61 -7.69
N LYS A 1066 -4.47 -21.79 -8.20
CA LYS A 1066 -3.51 -22.68 -7.53
C LYS A 1066 -2.10 -22.08 -7.46
N ALA A 1067 -1.63 -21.48 -8.56
CA ALA A 1067 -0.31 -20.83 -8.61
C ALA A 1067 -0.22 -19.63 -7.66
N ALA A 1068 -1.37 -19.08 -7.24
CA ALA A 1068 -1.47 -17.96 -6.32
C ALA A 1068 -1.92 -18.38 -4.91
N ALA A 1069 -2.07 -19.68 -4.62
CA ALA A 1069 -2.63 -20.17 -3.36
C ALA A 1069 -1.66 -20.07 -2.16
N ASP A 1070 -0.36 -20.13 -2.43
CA ASP A 1070 0.71 -20.03 -1.42
C ASP A 1070 1.31 -18.61 -1.37
N ARG A 1071 0.57 -17.63 -1.89
CA ARG A 1071 0.98 -16.24 -2.14
C ARG A 1071 0.01 -15.27 -1.48
N GLU A 1072 0.48 -14.14 -0.97
CA GLU A 1072 -0.35 -13.08 -0.39
C GLU A 1072 -0.95 -12.22 -1.52
N VAL A 1073 -2.14 -12.62 -1.98
CA VAL A 1073 -2.81 -11.95 -3.09
C VAL A 1073 -3.87 -10.96 -2.58
N PRO A 1074 -3.96 -9.75 -3.14
CA PRO A 1074 -5.08 -8.85 -2.89
C PRO A 1074 -6.45 -9.54 -3.10
N MET A 1075 -7.37 -9.34 -2.16
CA MET A 1075 -8.68 -10.01 -2.19
C MET A 1075 -9.51 -9.71 -3.44
N ASP A 1076 -9.29 -8.57 -4.09
CA ASP A 1076 -9.94 -8.24 -5.36
C ASP A 1076 -9.50 -9.17 -6.50
N GLU A 1077 -8.24 -9.60 -6.56
CA GLU A 1077 -7.79 -10.60 -7.53
C GLU A 1077 -8.39 -11.97 -7.25
N VAL A 1078 -8.41 -12.39 -5.98
CA VAL A 1078 -9.03 -13.66 -5.55
C VAL A 1078 -10.50 -13.68 -6.00
N ARG A 1079 -11.24 -12.61 -5.69
CA ARG A 1079 -12.64 -12.42 -6.10
C ARG A 1079 -12.80 -12.44 -7.61
N ALA A 1080 -11.90 -11.78 -8.36
CA ALA A 1080 -11.94 -11.74 -9.81
C ALA A 1080 -11.72 -13.14 -10.43
N ARG A 1081 -10.75 -13.92 -9.95
CA ARG A 1081 -10.45 -15.27 -10.46
C ARG A 1081 -11.57 -16.26 -10.18
N TYR A 1082 -12.10 -16.30 -8.96
CA TYR A 1082 -13.23 -17.18 -8.63
C TYR A 1082 -14.52 -16.77 -9.35
N GLY A 1083 -14.83 -15.47 -9.43
CA GLY A 1083 -15.97 -14.97 -10.19
C GLY A 1083 -15.88 -15.30 -11.69
N ARG A 1084 -14.68 -15.22 -12.27
CA ARG A 1084 -14.40 -15.65 -13.63
C ARG A 1084 -14.60 -17.16 -13.81
N LEU A 1085 -14.05 -17.98 -12.92
CA LEU A 1085 -14.18 -19.43 -12.98
C LEU A 1085 -15.66 -19.86 -12.95
N LEU A 1086 -16.45 -19.24 -12.07
CA LEU A 1086 -17.89 -19.45 -11.99
C LEU A 1086 -18.59 -19.09 -13.30
N THR A 1087 -18.25 -17.93 -13.89
CA THR A 1087 -18.79 -17.49 -15.18
C THR A 1087 -18.47 -18.47 -16.31
N LEU A 1088 -17.26 -19.04 -16.32
CA LEU A 1088 -16.85 -20.04 -17.31
C LEU A 1088 -17.65 -21.34 -17.17
N HIS A 1089 -17.92 -21.81 -15.95
CA HIS A 1089 -18.77 -22.98 -15.72
C HIS A 1089 -20.23 -22.75 -16.18
N VAL A 1090 -20.79 -21.57 -15.94
CA VAL A 1090 -22.13 -21.22 -16.46
C VAL A 1090 -22.15 -21.30 -17.99
N LYS A 1091 -21.17 -20.68 -18.67
CA LYS A 1091 -21.07 -20.73 -20.14
C LYS A 1091 -20.88 -22.15 -20.68
N GLN A 1092 -20.17 -23.02 -19.96
CA GLN A 1092 -20.06 -24.44 -20.31
C GLN A 1092 -21.41 -25.16 -20.27
N GLY A 1093 -22.34 -24.69 -19.42
CA GLY A 1093 -23.69 -25.24 -19.27
C GLY A 1093 -24.70 -24.73 -20.30
N ASP A 1094 -24.55 -23.48 -20.79
CA ASP A 1094 -25.57 -22.78 -21.61
C ASP A 1094 -25.87 -23.43 -22.98
N ASP A 1095 -25.05 -24.37 -23.47
CA ASP A 1095 -25.27 -25.13 -24.72
C ASP A 1095 -24.81 -26.62 -24.62
N ALA A 1096 -24.80 -27.17 -23.40
CA ALA A 1096 -24.21 -28.49 -23.11
C ALA A 1096 -25.19 -29.66 -23.27
N SER A 1097 -24.67 -30.84 -23.60
CA SER A 1097 -25.41 -32.10 -23.41
C SER A 1097 -25.77 -32.29 -21.92
N PRO A 1098 -26.83 -33.07 -21.59
CA PRO A 1098 -27.24 -33.27 -20.19
C PRO A 1098 -26.11 -33.72 -19.24
N ALA A 1099 -25.15 -34.51 -19.74
CA ALA A 1099 -23.98 -34.96 -18.96
C ALA A 1099 -22.97 -33.82 -18.71
N GLN A 1100 -22.74 -32.97 -19.72
CA GLN A 1100 -21.86 -31.80 -19.59
C GLN A 1100 -22.47 -30.74 -18.69
N TYR A 1101 -23.79 -30.58 -18.73
CA TYR A 1101 -24.53 -29.69 -17.85
C TYR A 1101 -24.41 -30.10 -16.37
N ALA A 1102 -24.59 -31.39 -16.06
CA ALA A 1102 -24.40 -31.90 -14.70
C ALA A 1102 -22.96 -31.70 -14.20
N THR A 1103 -21.98 -31.82 -15.09
CA THR A 1103 -20.56 -31.57 -14.79
C THR A 1103 -20.30 -30.09 -14.51
N ALA A 1104 -20.84 -29.19 -15.34
CA ALA A 1104 -20.73 -27.74 -15.17
C ALA A 1104 -21.39 -27.28 -13.86
N LEU A 1105 -22.55 -27.82 -13.51
CA LEU A 1105 -23.24 -27.56 -12.25
C LEU A 1105 -22.40 -28.01 -11.05
N ALA A 1106 -21.85 -29.24 -11.08
CA ALA A 1106 -21.00 -29.74 -10.01
C ALA A 1106 -19.74 -28.88 -9.83
N ALA A 1107 -19.13 -28.45 -10.93
CA ALA A 1107 -17.96 -27.57 -10.92
C ALA A 1107 -18.30 -26.18 -10.36
N ALA A 1108 -19.44 -25.58 -10.76
CA ALA A 1108 -19.90 -24.30 -10.22
C ALA A 1108 -20.12 -24.36 -8.70
N VAL A 1109 -20.74 -25.43 -8.20
CA VAL A 1109 -20.93 -25.66 -6.75
C VAL A 1109 -19.59 -25.82 -6.04
N GLN A 1110 -18.64 -26.55 -6.62
CA GLN A 1110 -17.32 -26.74 -6.01
C GLN A 1110 -16.49 -25.44 -5.99
N THR A 1111 -16.57 -24.64 -7.06
CA THR A 1111 -15.96 -23.32 -7.14
C THR A 1111 -16.55 -22.37 -6.09
N ALA A 1112 -17.87 -22.38 -5.92
CA ALA A 1112 -18.55 -21.63 -4.86
C ALA A 1112 -18.03 -22.01 -3.45
N ARG A 1113 -17.95 -23.31 -3.16
CA ARG A 1113 -17.42 -23.82 -1.89
C ARG A 1113 -15.98 -23.37 -1.66
N SER A 1114 -15.16 -23.42 -2.70
CA SER A 1114 -13.75 -23.00 -2.60
C SER A 1114 -13.64 -21.50 -2.38
N TRP A 1115 -14.39 -20.68 -3.12
CA TRP A 1115 -14.41 -19.22 -2.95
C TRP A 1115 -14.82 -18.82 -1.53
N ARG A 1116 -15.86 -19.44 -0.95
CA ARG A 1116 -16.25 -19.15 0.45
C ARG A 1116 -15.20 -19.52 1.48
N ARG A 1117 -14.35 -20.51 1.21
CA ARG A 1117 -13.25 -20.83 2.13
C ARG A 1117 -12.21 -19.72 2.17
N GLU A 1118 -11.98 -19.06 1.03
CA GLU A 1118 -11.03 -17.95 0.91
C GLU A 1118 -11.64 -16.60 1.34
N ASP A 1119 -12.95 -16.39 1.16
CA ASP A 1119 -13.65 -15.12 1.42
C ASP A 1119 -14.96 -15.35 2.21
N PRO A 1120 -14.87 -15.81 3.48
CA PRO A 1120 -16.01 -16.37 4.22
C PRO A 1120 -17.08 -15.38 4.67
N ASP A 1121 -16.78 -14.08 4.73
CA ASP A 1121 -17.71 -13.03 5.18
C ASP A 1121 -18.30 -12.20 4.03
N ASN A 1122 -17.99 -12.56 2.78
CA ASN A 1122 -18.45 -11.82 1.62
C ASN A 1122 -19.80 -12.34 1.11
N ALA A 1123 -20.88 -11.64 1.44
CA ALA A 1123 -22.23 -11.91 0.95
C ALA A 1123 -22.37 -11.88 -0.60
N ASP A 1124 -21.49 -11.17 -1.30
CA ASP A 1124 -21.57 -11.06 -2.76
C ASP A 1124 -21.17 -12.38 -3.45
N VAL A 1125 -20.41 -13.25 -2.78
CA VAL A 1125 -20.10 -14.61 -3.27
C VAL A 1125 -21.40 -15.38 -3.48
N ASP A 1126 -22.30 -15.37 -2.50
CA ASP A 1126 -23.55 -16.13 -2.56
C ASP A 1126 -24.56 -15.56 -3.55
N LEU A 1127 -24.60 -14.23 -3.72
CA LEU A 1127 -25.38 -13.61 -4.78
C LEU A 1127 -24.92 -14.08 -6.17
N ASN A 1128 -23.61 -14.09 -6.41
CA ASN A 1128 -23.03 -14.50 -7.69
C ASN A 1128 -23.23 -16.00 -7.93
N VAL A 1129 -23.07 -16.83 -6.90
CA VAL A 1129 -23.28 -18.29 -6.96
C VAL A 1129 -24.75 -18.61 -7.19
N ALA A 1130 -25.67 -17.97 -6.49
CA ALA A 1130 -27.10 -18.17 -6.70
C ALA A 1130 -27.51 -17.80 -8.12
N ALA A 1131 -27.03 -16.66 -8.65
CA ALA A 1131 -27.28 -16.27 -10.03
C ALA A 1131 -26.72 -17.29 -11.04
N ALA A 1132 -25.55 -17.86 -10.77
CA ALA A 1132 -24.96 -18.92 -11.60
C ALA A 1132 -25.79 -20.21 -11.57
N LEU A 1133 -26.26 -20.62 -10.38
CA LEU A 1133 -27.10 -21.82 -10.19
C LEU A 1133 -28.49 -21.67 -10.82
N ASP A 1134 -29.09 -20.47 -10.76
CA ASP A 1134 -30.35 -20.17 -11.45
C ASP A 1134 -30.21 -20.35 -12.96
N ARG A 1135 -29.11 -19.85 -13.55
CA ARG A 1135 -28.80 -20.06 -14.98
C ARG A 1135 -28.57 -21.52 -15.31
N LEU A 1136 -27.90 -22.24 -14.41
CA LEU A 1136 -27.73 -23.69 -14.48
C LEU A 1136 -28.95 -24.46 -13.92
N GLY A 1137 -30.16 -23.89 -14.05
CA GLY A 1137 -31.45 -24.54 -13.83
C GLY A 1137 -31.64 -25.23 -12.47
N SER A 1138 -30.91 -24.77 -11.44
CA SER A 1138 -30.94 -25.34 -10.08
C SER A 1138 -31.50 -24.33 -9.06
N PRO A 1139 -32.75 -23.86 -9.23
CA PRO A 1139 -33.30 -22.73 -8.45
C PRO A 1139 -33.41 -23.01 -6.96
N GLN A 1140 -33.64 -24.27 -6.57
CA GLN A 1140 -33.73 -24.68 -5.16
C GLN A 1140 -32.38 -24.58 -4.47
N GLU A 1141 -31.30 -24.95 -5.15
CA GLU A 1141 -29.95 -24.82 -4.61
C GLU A 1141 -29.54 -23.34 -4.60
N ALA A 1142 -29.89 -22.59 -5.65
CA ALA A 1142 -29.67 -21.15 -5.72
C ALA A 1142 -30.36 -20.40 -4.57
N GLU A 1143 -31.60 -20.76 -4.25
CA GLU A 1143 -32.34 -20.23 -3.11
C GLU A 1143 -31.66 -20.55 -1.77
N ARG A 1144 -31.22 -21.80 -1.56
CA ARG A 1144 -30.43 -22.15 -0.37
C ARG A 1144 -29.17 -21.30 -0.26
N GLN A 1145 -28.47 -21.04 -1.37
CA GLN A 1145 -27.28 -20.19 -1.34
C GLN A 1145 -27.63 -18.75 -0.97
N LEU A 1146 -28.73 -18.18 -1.47
CA LEU A 1146 -29.17 -16.84 -1.07
C LEU A 1146 -29.46 -16.76 0.43
N TYR A 1147 -30.21 -17.72 0.97
CA TYR A 1147 -30.56 -17.72 2.39
C TYR A 1147 -29.35 -17.89 3.32
N SER A 1148 -28.26 -18.52 2.85
CA SER A 1148 -27.02 -18.58 3.61
C SER A 1148 -26.40 -17.21 3.91
N ILE A 1149 -26.75 -16.15 3.16
CA ILE A 1149 -26.35 -14.76 3.46
C ILE A 1149 -27.00 -14.33 4.78
N ILE A 1150 -28.28 -14.64 4.98
CA ILE A 1150 -29.00 -14.31 6.21
C ILE A 1150 -28.47 -15.14 7.37
N ASP A 1151 -28.17 -16.43 7.15
CA ASP A 1151 -27.64 -17.31 8.18
C ASP A 1151 -26.28 -16.82 8.71
N ARG A 1152 -25.42 -16.27 7.83
CA ARG A 1152 -24.11 -15.72 8.19
C ARG A 1152 -24.18 -14.29 8.74
N HIS A 1153 -25.19 -13.50 8.33
CA HIS A 1153 -25.38 -12.10 8.74
C HIS A 1153 -26.76 -11.83 9.37
N PRO A 1154 -27.18 -12.57 10.43
CA PRO A 1154 -28.55 -12.51 10.94
C PRO A 1154 -28.88 -11.20 11.67
N GLY A 1155 -27.86 -10.41 12.03
CA GLY A 1155 -28.00 -9.11 12.70
C GLY A 1155 -27.91 -7.90 11.78
N GLU A 1156 -27.75 -8.10 10.47
CA GLU A 1156 -27.52 -7.03 9.51
C GLU A 1156 -28.70 -6.87 8.56
N GLY A 1157 -29.29 -5.66 8.51
CA GLY A 1157 -30.38 -5.37 7.57
C GLY A 1157 -29.98 -5.56 6.10
N ASP A 1158 -28.69 -5.37 5.79
CA ASP A 1158 -28.13 -5.54 4.43
C ASP A 1158 -28.21 -7.00 3.94
N GLY A 1159 -28.00 -7.99 4.81
CA GLY A 1159 -28.11 -9.41 4.45
C GLY A 1159 -29.53 -9.78 3.99
N PHE A 1160 -30.53 -9.38 4.78
CA PHE A 1160 -31.95 -9.54 4.40
C PHE A 1160 -32.31 -8.75 3.14
N ALA A 1161 -31.80 -7.52 3.01
CA ALA A 1161 -32.02 -6.67 1.84
C ALA A 1161 -31.49 -7.30 0.55
N LYS A 1162 -30.31 -7.92 0.58
CA LYS A 1162 -29.71 -8.62 -0.57
C LYS A 1162 -30.57 -9.81 -1.02
N VAL A 1163 -31.04 -10.63 -0.09
CA VAL A 1163 -31.95 -11.74 -0.41
C VAL A 1163 -33.30 -11.23 -0.89
N ALA A 1164 -33.85 -10.19 -0.26
CA ALA A 1164 -35.11 -9.57 -0.69
C ALA A 1164 -35.05 -9.08 -2.13
N ALA A 1165 -33.98 -8.37 -2.51
CA ALA A 1165 -33.76 -7.90 -3.88
C ALA A 1165 -33.63 -9.07 -4.88
N ALA A 1166 -32.98 -10.16 -4.50
CA ALA A 1166 -32.92 -11.36 -5.33
C ALA A 1166 -34.30 -12.01 -5.53
N MET A 1167 -35.13 -12.06 -4.48
CA MET A 1167 -36.52 -12.54 -4.56
C MET A 1167 -37.39 -11.64 -5.43
N GLU A 1168 -37.23 -10.30 -5.36
CA GLU A 1168 -37.89 -9.36 -6.28
C GLU A 1168 -37.55 -9.68 -7.74
N ALA A 1169 -36.26 -9.92 -8.03
CA ALA A 1169 -35.79 -10.23 -9.39
C ALA A 1169 -36.35 -11.56 -9.92
N ARG A 1170 -36.63 -12.53 -9.02
CA ARG A 1170 -37.29 -13.80 -9.34
C ARG A 1170 -38.81 -13.70 -9.45
N GLY A 1171 -39.40 -12.55 -9.11
CA GLY A 1171 -40.85 -12.33 -9.10
C GLY A 1171 -41.56 -12.80 -7.83
N ASN A 1172 -40.82 -13.24 -6.80
CA ASN A 1172 -41.35 -13.69 -5.51
C ASN A 1172 -41.62 -12.49 -4.59
N PHE A 1173 -42.57 -11.64 -4.98
CA PHE A 1173 -42.81 -10.35 -4.32
C PHE A 1173 -43.31 -10.45 -2.87
N ASP A 1174 -44.08 -11.50 -2.53
CA ASP A 1174 -44.58 -11.72 -1.17
C ASP A 1174 -43.42 -12.01 -0.19
N GLU A 1175 -42.51 -12.86 -0.60
CA GLU A 1175 -41.33 -13.24 0.18
C GLU A 1175 -40.32 -12.10 0.26
N ALA A 1176 -40.08 -11.39 -0.85
CA ALA A 1176 -39.26 -10.18 -0.85
C ALA A 1176 -39.80 -9.13 0.13
N LEU A 1177 -41.13 -8.94 0.18
CA LEU A 1177 -41.75 -8.00 1.09
C LEU A 1177 -41.53 -8.38 2.56
N ALA A 1178 -41.66 -9.66 2.90
CA ALA A 1178 -41.38 -10.16 4.24
C ALA A 1178 -39.91 -9.95 4.64
N LEU A 1179 -38.97 -10.17 3.71
CA LEU A 1179 -37.55 -9.96 3.94
C LEU A 1179 -37.19 -8.47 4.07
N TRP A 1180 -37.81 -7.57 3.31
CA TRP A 1180 -37.65 -6.12 3.50
C TRP A 1180 -38.17 -5.64 4.85
N GLU A 1181 -39.29 -6.23 5.32
CA GLU A 1181 -39.80 -5.96 6.66
C GLU A 1181 -38.83 -6.45 7.74
N GLN A 1182 -38.27 -7.65 7.57
CA GLN A 1182 -37.24 -8.17 8.45
C GLN A 1182 -35.99 -7.28 8.47
N ALA A 1183 -35.48 -6.86 7.30
CA ALA A 1183 -34.36 -5.92 7.19
C ALA A 1183 -34.62 -4.62 7.96
N ALA A 1184 -35.82 -4.05 7.82
CA ALA A 1184 -36.24 -2.85 8.53
C ALA A 1184 -36.42 -3.07 10.05
N SER A 1185 -36.72 -4.29 10.48
CA SER A 1185 -36.85 -4.63 11.91
C SER A 1185 -35.50 -4.86 12.58
N VAL A 1186 -34.57 -5.51 11.88
CA VAL A 1186 -33.22 -5.83 12.34
C VAL A 1186 -32.37 -4.56 12.41
N GLU A 1187 -32.48 -3.68 11.41
CA GLU A 1187 -31.74 -2.41 11.36
C GLU A 1187 -32.71 -1.21 11.34
N ALA A 1188 -33.45 -1.02 12.42
CA ALA A 1188 -34.48 0.01 12.54
C ALA A 1188 -33.98 1.46 12.41
N THR A 1189 -32.66 1.71 12.47
CA THR A 1189 -32.03 3.03 12.31
C THR A 1189 -31.73 3.41 10.85
N ASN A 1190 -32.04 2.55 9.89
CA ASN A 1190 -31.80 2.76 8.47
C ASN A 1190 -33.13 2.82 7.70
N PRO A 1191 -33.56 4.00 7.19
CA PRO A 1191 -34.85 4.14 6.51
C PRO A 1191 -34.86 3.52 5.12
N THR A 1192 -33.70 3.12 4.58
CA THR A 1192 -33.57 2.56 3.23
C THR A 1192 -34.44 1.31 3.05
N TRP A 1193 -34.49 0.44 4.05
CA TRP A 1193 -35.24 -0.82 4.01
C TRP A 1193 -36.76 -0.57 3.98
N LEU A 1194 -37.24 0.35 4.83
CA LEU A 1194 -38.65 0.78 4.83
C LEU A 1194 -39.04 1.48 3.53
N LEU A 1195 -38.12 2.24 2.93
CA LEU A 1195 -38.35 2.91 1.65
C LEU A 1195 -38.49 1.89 0.52
N ARG A 1196 -37.61 0.88 0.46
CA ARG A 1196 -37.69 -0.24 -0.50
C ARG A 1196 -38.99 -1.02 -0.34
N GLN A 1197 -39.36 -1.36 0.89
CA GLN A 1197 -40.64 -2.01 1.22
C GLN A 1197 -41.84 -1.19 0.67
N ALA A 1198 -41.85 0.12 0.92
CA ALA A 1198 -42.92 1.00 0.45
C ALA A 1198 -42.97 1.10 -1.08
N GLN A 1199 -41.81 1.14 -1.75
CA GLN A 1199 -41.73 1.14 -3.22
C GLN A 1199 -42.29 -0.16 -3.80
N LEU A 1200 -41.93 -1.32 -3.24
CA LEU A 1200 -42.42 -2.62 -3.69
C LEU A 1200 -43.94 -2.75 -3.53
N LEU A 1201 -44.48 -2.38 -2.37
CA LEU A 1201 -45.93 -2.38 -2.12
C LEU A 1201 -46.69 -1.51 -3.14
N ARG A 1202 -46.16 -0.31 -3.44
CA ARG A 1202 -46.77 0.57 -4.45
C ARG A 1202 -46.71 -0.04 -5.85
N ALA A 1203 -45.61 -0.70 -6.20
CA ALA A 1203 -45.47 -1.36 -7.49
C ALA A 1203 -46.40 -2.56 -7.65
N ARG A 1204 -46.59 -3.36 -6.58
CA ARG A 1204 -47.42 -4.58 -6.58
C ARG A 1204 -48.92 -4.29 -6.65
N SER A 1205 -49.38 -3.19 -6.03
CA SER A 1205 -50.76 -2.69 -6.14
C SER A 1205 -51.87 -3.70 -5.78
N GLN A 1206 -51.65 -4.60 -4.81
CA GLN A 1206 -52.71 -5.47 -4.29
C GLN A 1206 -53.61 -4.75 -3.26
N PRO A 1207 -54.81 -5.28 -2.96
CA PRO A 1207 -55.70 -4.69 -1.94
C PRO A 1207 -54.99 -4.58 -0.58
N GLY A 1208 -54.87 -3.36 -0.05
CA GLY A 1208 -54.20 -3.06 1.21
C GLY A 1208 -52.73 -2.60 1.10
N ASP A 1209 -52.09 -2.80 -0.06
CA ASP A 1209 -50.68 -2.41 -0.27
C ASP A 1209 -50.49 -0.90 -0.25
N ILE A 1210 -51.43 -0.14 -0.81
CA ILE A 1210 -51.36 1.34 -0.85
C ILE A 1210 -51.37 1.92 0.56
N ASP A 1211 -52.22 1.39 1.45
CA ASP A 1211 -52.27 1.83 2.85
C ASP A 1211 -51.03 1.40 3.62
N ALA A 1212 -50.50 0.19 3.37
CA ALA A 1212 -49.27 -0.29 3.97
C ALA A 1212 -48.05 0.54 3.53
N ALA A 1213 -47.94 0.85 2.24
CA ALA A 1213 -46.89 1.71 1.71
C ALA A 1213 -46.99 3.12 2.28
N ARG A 1214 -48.21 3.68 2.37
CA ARG A 1214 -48.43 4.99 2.98
C ARG A 1214 -48.00 5.00 4.44
N ARG A 1215 -48.31 3.95 5.23
CA ARG A 1215 -47.84 3.82 6.62
C ARG A 1215 -46.32 3.80 6.72
N ALA A 1216 -45.64 3.03 5.86
CA ALA A 1216 -44.19 2.97 5.84
C ALA A 1216 -43.56 4.33 5.48
N LEU A 1217 -44.09 5.02 4.47
CA LEU A 1217 -43.60 6.34 4.07
C LEU A 1217 -43.86 7.41 5.15
N VAL A 1218 -45.04 7.41 5.78
CA VAL A 1218 -45.34 8.31 6.92
C VAL A 1218 -44.36 8.04 8.07
N LYS A 1219 -44.08 6.77 8.37
CA LYS A 1219 -43.08 6.41 9.39
C LYS A 1219 -41.70 6.98 9.04
N ILE A 1220 -41.28 6.96 7.77
CA ILE A 1220 -40.02 7.58 7.34
C ILE A 1220 -40.07 9.10 7.48
N HIS A 1221 -41.17 9.75 7.09
CA HIS A 1221 -41.31 11.20 7.16
C HIS A 1221 -41.34 11.73 8.61
N ASP A 1222 -42.08 11.04 9.50
CA ASP A 1222 -42.30 11.48 10.87
C ASP A 1222 -41.14 11.11 11.81
N THR A 1223 -40.30 10.15 11.40
CA THR A 1223 -39.12 9.75 12.18
C THR A 1223 -37.93 10.64 11.82
N LYS A 1224 -37.19 11.10 12.84
CA LYS A 1224 -35.95 11.85 12.62
C LYS A 1224 -34.79 10.89 12.34
N TRP A 1225 -34.28 10.92 11.11
CA TRP A 1225 -33.14 10.10 10.67
C TRP A 1225 -31.82 10.90 10.68
N GLN A 1226 -30.68 10.20 10.61
CA GLN A 1226 -29.36 10.81 10.45
C GLN A 1226 -29.25 11.53 9.08
N ASP A 1227 -28.48 12.62 9.02
CA ASP A 1227 -28.37 13.47 7.81
C ASP A 1227 -27.89 12.72 6.55
N ARG A 1228 -27.10 11.65 6.72
CA ARG A 1228 -26.68 10.78 5.60
C ARG A 1228 -27.86 10.15 4.83
N PHE A 1229 -29.03 10.04 5.47
CA PHE A 1229 -30.25 9.47 4.88
C PHE A 1229 -31.22 10.51 4.29
N ARG A 1230 -30.76 11.76 4.14
CA ARG A 1230 -31.55 12.83 3.51
C ARG A 1230 -32.08 12.48 2.10
N PRO A 1231 -31.35 11.73 1.24
CA PRO A 1231 -31.91 11.29 -0.04
C PRO A 1231 -33.15 10.40 0.13
N GLN A 1232 -33.13 9.46 1.07
CA GLN A 1232 -34.21 8.50 1.32
C GLN A 1232 -35.44 9.18 1.92
N THR A 1233 -35.25 10.12 2.86
CA THR A 1233 -36.36 10.87 3.46
C THR A 1233 -37.00 11.81 2.45
N TYR A 1234 -36.19 12.48 1.63
CA TYR A 1234 -36.68 13.32 0.53
C TYR A 1234 -37.47 12.51 -0.51
N GLU A 1235 -36.97 11.33 -0.89
CA GLU A 1235 -37.70 10.45 -1.80
C GLU A 1235 -39.03 9.99 -1.18
N ALA A 1236 -39.03 9.61 0.11
CA ALA A 1236 -40.26 9.24 0.81
C ALA A 1236 -41.30 10.38 0.83
N GLU A 1237 -40.88 11.63 1.02
CA GLU A 1237 -41.74 12.82 0.93
C GLU A 1237 -42.34 13.00 -0.45
N GLN A 1238 -41.55 12.84 -1.51
CA GLN A 1238 -42.05 12.93 -2.89
C GLN A 1238 -43.08 11.83 -3.17
N LEU A 1239 -42.80 10.60 -2.71
CA LEU A 1239 -43.70 9.47 -2.85
C LEU A 1239 -45.02 9.67 -2.08
N LEU A 1240 -44.99 10.27 -0.89
CA LEU A 1240 -46.19 10.66 -0.11
C LEU A 1240 -47.02 11.73 -0.79
N ASN A 1241 -46.37 12.75 -1.36
CA ASN A 1241 -47.04 13.83 -2.05
C ASN A 1241 -47.68 13.36 -3.37
N ALA A 1242 -47.06 12.39 -4.05
CA ALA A 1242 -47.62 11.76 -5.25
C ALA A 1242 -48.92 10.97 -4.96
N THR A 1243 -49.08 10.38 -3.77
CA THR A 1243 -50.32 9.70 -3.35
C THR A 1243 -51.47 10.64 -2.94
N LYS A 1244 -51.25 11.97 -2.86
CA LYS A 1244 -52.29 12.97 -2.58
C LYS A 1244 -52.97 13.52 -3.84
N LYS A 1245 -52.43 13.24 -5.03
CA LYS A 1245 -53.02 13.54 -6.34
C LYS A 1245 -53.59 12.26 -6.92
#